data_AF-R5VZP8-F1
#
_entry.id   AF-R5VZP8-F1
#
_cell.length_a   1.000
_cell.length_b   1.000
_cell.length_c   1.000
_cell.angle_alpha   90.00
_cell.angle_beta   90.00
_cell.angle_gamma   90.00
#
_symmetry.space_group_name_H-M   'P 1'
#
loop_
_entity.id
_entity.type
_entity.pdbx_description
1 polymer ?
#
loop_
_entity_poly.entity_id
_entity_poly.type
_entity_poly.pdbx_seq_one_letter_code
_entity_poly.pdbx_strand_id
1 'polypeptide(L)'
;MKKKSQLLICLGVLFLATSCSNSVKPYNVSDDMVQNSIDLLSQRSDEATDYIYRYNDLLNQYTSYVDPSREITLLPDFTNNISIQPSIDIQGKDKSEIAVLAPSGGEARYTLPSGSQALPTGIYTIEIEYFLTESFKSSGIVSVYVGNSLQFAQASSLELPILYEDDVELYENGTKNFDAYTNKYGDQMAPKSKRYGTWHTVALNTNLYDTADPALFEIFSTTGNISIRNNSSDIIYVSKLNVVPYVPLQDYTAYFSSVDHNYGTGTYKINAIEYAYKNSKSVRLATEMTATVQPYDSHKKLINILDGWDSAGQSATWKIEVTEKGLYPITLHYYNGTNQAPVYRSIYINGEIPFREFKNYRFETTGSGYSNETLHSGDQILYYYFEEGQTYELTLKSEREPFAESYYNLMSVYQDISDFAIDIRKITGAVVDTNRQWQLTTRFPDTEEVLQSYKNIIYYEYNRLSRFVDPDSMLLSYFPRMTQLIDSFIKDPDDIPSNLNKFSSGDSCLAKLVADTANMMVSTNMTLDMIYLTNDETQIPRANASGWENFKNNMETLLETFTSSRYKTELDENQLNVWVNRSVNYIEIMQTMANQYFTPQTGIEVNIRQMPSEQNLILANAANQTPDLALGVTSGLAFEFALRGNASYPLSDFDDFWEYASMVPAGQLMSSLYQDKIYGLPETSTSQVLFARSDIMEVIGDGGTKIDLPETWDDLINILPRLQSFGMNFYYPASVSTSLKPLSSTVQMILQYGGKLYSDDGYSINLRSEESLKGLKTLTDLYTIYSLPTEVGNFFNSFRYGSIPLGIGDLSMYLSLKYVAPELVGNWEVALPPGVRQNCSIEAGTCKDLNGDGTPDEISRWFISNGTTSLIFSKSKKIKEAWEFNKWWMSTDVQVEYAETLQSMYGPSFVWFSANKEAAQELLIDSDVREVMLEAQKWIIDLQQLPGQYMIQRGISDIWNTVVLGRASSGTASERMSVSNAVDLNKVIIDREIQRKMEEFGYYDTTTNQGTREYKIRSYEWILECISNYNNHITTGNPNSNSCPI
;
A
#
# COMPACT_ATOMS: atom_id res chain seq x y z
N MET A 1 -21.65 6.77 46.47
CA MET A 1 -21.02 5.96 45.41
C MET A 1 -20.51 6.78 44.22
N LYS A 2 -21.21 7.82 43.73
CA LYS A 2 -20.73 8.66 42.60
C LYS A 2 -19.46 9.50 42.88
N LYS A 3 -19.23 9.97 44.12
CA LYS A 3 -17.99 10.70 44.47
C LYS A 3 -16.73 9.83 44.60
N LYS A 4 -16.88 8.50 44.81
CA LYS A 4 -15.74 7.57 44.84
C LYS A 4 -15.31 7.16 43.43
N SER A 5 -16.23 7.07 42.46
CA SER A 5 -15.84 6.76 41.06
C SER A 5 -15.19 7.95 40.36
N GLN A 6 -15.60 9.20 40.65
CA GLN A 6 -14.90 10.38 40.14
C GLN A 6 -13.50 10.56 40.74
N LEU A 7 -13.32 10.21 42.02
CA LEU A 7 -11.98 10.23 42.63
C LEU A 7 -11.08 9.11 42.08
N LEU A 8 -11.62 7.92 41.78
CA LEU A 8 -10.89 6.82 41.14
C LEU A 8 -10.60 7.05 39.65
N ILE A 9 -11.46 7.79 38.93
CA ILE A 9 -11.21 8.20 37.55
C ILE A 9 -10.20 9.35 37.53
N CYS A 10 -10.26 10.31 38.46
CA CYS A 10 -9.21 11.32 38.58
C CYS A 10 -7.89 10.74 39.11
N LEU A 11 -7.90 9.72 39.97
CA LEU A 11 -6.69 8.99 40.37
C LEU A 11 -6.20 8.03 39.28
N GLY A 12 -7.08 7.51 38.41
CA GLY A 12 -6.72 6.68 37.26
C GLY A 12 -6.16 7.52 36.11
N VAL A 13 -6.69 8.72 35.89
CA VAL A 13 -6.14 9.73 34.97
C VAL A 13 -4.89 10.37 35.55
N LEU A 14 -4.81 10.61 36.87
CA LEU A 14 -3.54 10.96 37.51
C LEU A 14 -2.57 9.78 37.48
N PHE A 15 -2.97 8.52 37.61
CA PHE A 15 -2.04 7.37 37.51
C PHE A 15 -1.58 7.15 36.08
N LEU A 16 -2.37 7.47 35.07
CA LEU A 16 -1.94 7.51 33.66
C LEU A 16 -1.07 8.74 33.35
N ALA A 17 -1.24 9.85 34.09
CA ALA A 17 -0.39 11.04 34.00
C ALA A 17 0.83 11.03 34.95
N THR A 18 0.89 10.11 35.93
CA THR A 18 1.95 9.97 36.94
C THR A 18 2.58 8.58 36.99
N SER A 19 2.22 7.69 36.07
CA SER A 19 3.06 6.54 35.71
C SER A 19 4.23 7.05 34.87
N CYS A 20 5.15 7.70 35.57
CA CYS A 20 6.48 8.11 35.19
C CYS A 20 6.57 9.01 33.94
N SER A 21 6.84 10.29 34.18
CA SER A 21 7.85 10.99 33.38
C SER A 21 9.18 10.22 33.52
N ASN A 22 9.35 9.15 32.75
CA ASN A 22 10.63 8.46 32.65
C ASN A 22 11.46 9.28 31.67
N SER A 23 12.06 10.37 32.15
CA SER A 23 13.17 10.96 31.43
C SER A 23 14.23 9.87 31.19
N VAL A 24 14.74 9.82 29.96
CA VAL A 24 15.86 8.93 29.63
C VAL A 24 17.01 9.28 30.58
N LYS A 25 17.56 8.27 31.27
CA LYS A 25 18.66 8.50 32.21
C LYS A 25 19.87 9.00 31.42
N PRO A 26 20.63 9.99 31.92
CA PRO A 26 21.84 10.41 31.22
C PRO A 26 22.81 9.24 31.06
N TYR A 27 23.19 8.95 29.82
CA TYR A 27 24.23 7.99 29.46
C TYR A 27 25.09 8.67 28.40
N ASN A 28 26.37 8.88 28.73
CA ASN A 28 27.30 9.58 27.85
C ASN A 28 27.93 8.56 26.90
N VAL A 29 27.77 8.79 25.60
CA VAL A 29 28.32 7.94 24.54
C VAL A 29 29.20 8.82 23.68
N SER A 30 30.47 8.46 23.52
CA SER A 30 31.37 9.16 22.60
C SER A 30 31.20 8.64 21.17
N ASP A 31 31.59 9.44 20.19
CA ASP A 31 31.52 9.05 18.77
C ASP A 31 32.31 7.74 18.51
N ASP A 32 33.49 7.58 19.13
CA ASP A 32 34.27 6.33 19.07
C ASP A 32 33.50 5.11 19.60
N MET A 33 32.69 5.27 20.65
CA MET A 33 31.92 4.14 21.21
C MET A 33 30.81 3.72 20.25
N VAL A 34 30.16 4.69 19.60
CA VAL A 34 29.10 4.44 18.63
C VAL A 34 29.67 3.81 17.38
N GLN A 35 30.77 4.35 16.85
CA GLN A 35 31.41 3.79 15.66
C GLN A 35 31.82 2.33 15.88
N ASN A 36 32.49 2.03 17.02
CA ASN A 36 32.83 0.64 17.35
C ASN A 36 31.58 -0.25 17.49
N SER A 37 30.47 0.31 17.99
CA SER A 37 29.20 -0.43 18.12
C SER A 37 28.60 -0.72 16.73
N ILE A 38 28.57 0.26 15.83
CA ILE A 38 28.09 0.11 14.46
C ILE A 38 28.96 -0.88 13.69
N ASP A 39 30.28 -0.76 13.79
CA ASP A 39 31.22 -1.68 13.13
C ASP A 39 31.03 -3.12 13.61
N LEU A 40 30.76 -3.32 14.91
CA LEU A 40 30.46 -4.64 15.47
C LEU A 40 29.14 -5.20 14.96
N LEU A 41 28.07 -4.41 14.89
CA LEU A 41 26.79 -4.86 14.34
C LEU A 41 26.92 -5.17 12.83
N SER A 42 27.63 -4.31 12.08
CA SER A 42 27.85 -4.47 10.64
C SER A 42 28.71 -5.68 10.30
N GLN A 43 29.61 -6.12 11.19
CA GLN A 43 30.37 -7.37 11.01
C GLN A 43 29.53 -8.62 11.26
N ARG A 44 28.40 -8.47 11.97
CA ARG A 44 27.49 -9.57 12.32
C ARG A 44 26.37 -9.74 11.30
N SER A 45 25.95 -8.66 10.63
CA SER A 45 25.07 -8.73 9.48
C SER A 45 25.90 -9.04 8.23
N ASP A 46 25.49 -10.03 7.43
CA ASP A 46 26.07 -10.28 6.10
C ASP A 46 25.67 -9.20 5.07
N GLU A 47 25.19 -8.03 5.53
CA GLU A 47 24.69 -6.94 4.69
C GLU A 47 25.80 -5.94 4.34
N ALA A 48 25.69 -5.33 3.16
CA ALA A 48 26.60 -4.27 2.74
C ALA A 48 26.36 -3.01 3.57
N THR A 49 27.43 -2.23 3.80
CA THR A 49 27.35 -0.91 4.43
C THR A 49 26.34 -0.02 3.70
N ASP A 50 25.42 0.60 4.46
CA ASP A 50 24.40 1.49 3.90
C ASP A 50 25.01 2.68 3.15
N TYR A 51 24.31 3.10 2.09
CA TYR A 51 24.81 4.10 1.15
C TYR A 51 25.21 5.42 1.84
N ILE A 52 24.51 5.85 2.91
CA ILE A 52 24.83 7.10 3.60
C ILE A 52 26.26 7.10 4.19
N TYR A 53 26.72 5.98 4.76
CA TYR A 53 28.06 5.90 5.32
C TYR A 53 29.11 5.90 4.22
N ARG A 54 28.86 5.17 3.12
CA ARG A 54 29.73 5.19 1.94
C ARG A 54 29.82 6.59 1.34
N TYR A 55 28.69 7.29 1.24
CA TYR A 55 28.65 8.67 0.75
C TYR A 55 29.53 9.58 1.61
N ASN A 56 29.40 9.52 2.93
CA ASN A 56 30.24 10.29 3.85
C ASN A 56 31.73 9.90 3.75
N ASP A 57 32.05 8.62 3.63
CA ASP A 57 33.42 8.14 3.46
C ASP A 57 34.05 8.65 2.15
N LEU A 58 33.33 8.59 1.04
CA LEU A 58 33.78 9.15 -0.24
C LEU A 58 34.07 10.65 -0.15
N LEU A 59 33.20 11.42 0.48
CA LEU A 59 33.41 12.86 0.66
C LEU A 59 34.59 13.18 1.58
N ASN A 60 34.89 12.31 2.54
CA ASN A 60 36.07 12.46 3.41
C ASN A 60 37.36 12.02 2.70
N GLN A 61 37.30 10.99 1.86
CA GLN A 61 38.43 10.46 1.10
C GLN A 61 38.88 11.42 -0.01
N TYR A 62 37.93 12.01 -0.74
CA TYR A 62 38.20 12.87 -1.89
C TYR A 62 38.27 14.35 -1.49
N THR A 63 39.49 14.87 -1.34
CA THR A 63 39.75 16.29 -1.02
C THR A 63 39.96 17.17 -2.26
N SER A 64 40.06 16.57 -3.45
CA SER A 64 40.16 17.25 -4.74
C SER A 64 39.19 16.62 -5.74
N TYR A 65 38.38 17.45 -6.39
CA TYR A 65 37.33 17.02 -7.32
C TYR A 65 37.80 17.14 -8.77
N VAL A 66 37.22 16.31 -9.64
CA VAL A 66 37.48 16.37 -11.08
C VAL A 66 36.83 17.63 -11.65
N ASP A 67 37.52 18.30 -12.56
CA ASP A 67 37.02 19.51 -13.22
C ASP A 67 35.69 19.23 -13.95
N PRO A 68 34.62 20.02 -13.70
CA PRO A 68 33.31 19.86 -14.37
C PRO A 68 33.38 19.78 -15.90
N SER A 69 34.38 20.44 -16.53
CA SER A 69 34.59 20.37 -17.98
C SER A 69 34.97 18.98 -18.50
N ARG A 70 35.20 18.01 -17.60
CA ARG A 70 35.44 16.60 -17.92
C ARG A 70 34.16 15.77 -17.99
N GLU A 71 32.99 16.38 -17.86
CA GLU A 71 31.71 15.73 -18.16
C GLU A 71 31.71 15.12 -19.57
N ILE A 72 31.14 13.93 -19.69
CA ILE A 72 30.95 13.26 -20.98
C ILE A 72 29.53 12.73 -21.12
N THR A 73 28.99 12.80 -22.35
CA THR A 73 27.75 12.15 -22.75
C THR A 73 28.07 10.92 -23.59
N LEU A 74 27.46 9.79 -23.25
CA LEU A 74 27.63 8.49 -23.90
C LEU A 74 26.32 8.06 -24.57
N LEU A 75 26.44 7.32 -25.67
CA LEU A 75 25.33 6.59 -26.28
C LEU A 75 25.46 5.09 -25.97
N PRO A 76 24.37 4.32 -26.03
CA PRO A 76 24.44 2.88 -25.82
C PRO A 76 25.36 2.19 -26.83
N ASP A 77 26.18 1.26 -26.35
CA ASP A 77 27.07 0.43 -27.15
C ASP A 77 26.33 -0.83 -27.62
N PHE A 78 26.13 -0.93 -28.93
CA PHE A 78 25.47 -2.06 -29.59
C PHE A 78 26.44 -3.15 -30.07
N THR A 79 27.74 -3.01 -29.79
CA THR A 79 28.71 -4.06 -30.10
C THR A 79 28.41 -5.32 -29.28
N ASN A 80 28.62 -6.49 -29.90
CA ASN A 80 28.36 -7.81 -29.31
C ASN A 80 26.89 -8.08 -28.90
N ASN A 81 25.92 -7.27 -29.36
CA ASN A 81 24.47 -7.42 -29.10
C ASN A 81 24.11 -7.42 -27.60
N ILE A 82 24.88 -6.72 -26.76
CA ILE A 82 24.57 -6.60 -25.33
C ILE A 82 23.44 -5.60 -25.13
N SER A 83 23.59 -4.40 -25.70
CA SER A 83 22.48 -3.45 -25.83
C SER A 83 21.64 -3.82 -27.06
N ILE A 84 20.32 -3.82 -26.93
CA ILE A 84 19.39 -4.15 -28.01
C ILE A 84 18.75 -2.87 -28.54
N GLN A 85 18.76 -2.65 -29.86
CA GLN A 85 18.06 -1.51 -30.48
C GLN A 85 16.56 -1.82 -30.64
N PRO A 86 15.67 -0.81 -30.53
CA PRO A 86 14.28 -0.98 -30.93
C PRO A 86 14.17 -1.14 -32.45
N SER A 87 13.08 -1.76 -32.90
CA SER A 87 12.82 -1.97 -34.33
C SER A 87 12.44 -0.68 -35.07
N ILE A 88 11.85 0.27 -34.34
CA ILE A 88 11.35 1.56 -34.81
C ILE A 88 11.85 2.69 -33.91
N ASP A 89 11.77 3.92 -34.40
CA ASP A 89 11.97 5.13 -33.59
C ASP A 89 10.92 5.20 -32.48
N ILE A 90 11.32 5.67 -31.30
CA ILE A 90 10.45 5.70 -30.12
C ILE A 90 10.21 7.15 -29.72
N GLN A 91 8.94 7.58 -29.79
CA GLN A 91 8.50 8.93 -29.43
C GLN A 91 9.34 10.05 -30.10
N GLY A 92 9.67 9.85 -31.39
CA GLY A 92 10.42 10.82 -32.19
C GLY A 92 11.95 10.77 -32.04
N LYS A 93 12.49 9.90 -31.18
CA LYS A 93 13.93 9.68 -31.03
C LYS A 93 14.38 8.51 -31.90
N ASP A 94 15.51 8.70 -32.59
CA ASP A 94 16.07 7.75 -33.55
C ASP A 94 16.46 6.43 -32.85
N LYS A 95 16.03 5.30 -33.41
CA LYS A 95 16.30 3.97 -32.84
C LYS A 95 17.79 3.64 -32.66
N SER A 96 18.69 4.28 -33.41
CA SER A 96 20.13 4.05 -33.29
C SER A 96 20.74 4.69 -32.05
N GLU A 97 20.02 5.58 -31.37
CA GLU A 97 20.45 6.20 -30.11
C GLU A 97 19.85 5.50 -28.88
N ILE A 98 18.98 4.50 -29.07
CA ILE A 98 18.14 3.91 -28.03
C ILE A 98 18.53 2.46 -27.75
N ALA A 99 18.66 2.12 -26.48
CA ALA A 99 18.68 0.74 -26.01
C ALA A 99 17.36 0.35 -25.34
N VAL A 100 16.91 -0.87 -25.63
CA VAL A 100 15.75 -1.50 -25.01
C VAL A 100 16.21 -2.36 -23.85
N LEU A 101 15.76 -2.02 -22.65
CA LEU A 101 15.92 -2.87 -21.49
C LEU A 101 14.67 -3.75 -21.34
N ALA A 102 14.77 -4.99 -21.80
CA ALA A 102 13.74 -6.00 -21.58
C ALA A 102 13.43 -6.17 -20.08
N PRO A 103 12.20 -6.58 -19.71
CA PRO A 103 11.82 -6.84 -18.32
C PRO A 103 12.78 -7.83 -17.65
N SER A 104 13.00 -7.63 -16.35
CA SER A 104 13.75 -8.58 -15.50
C SER A 104 15.13 -8.99 -16.05
N GLY A 105 15.97 -8.01 -16.39
CA GLY A 105 17.40 -8.24 -16.67
C GLY A 105 17.94 -7.73 -18.01
N GLY A 106 17.13 -7.05 -18.83
CA GLY A 106 17.64 -6.38 -20.03
C GLY A 106 18.74 -5.37 -19.69
N GLU A 107 19.81 -5.30 -20.50
CA GLU A 107 21.01 -4.48 -20.23
C GLU A 107 21.27 -3.46 -21.36
N ALA A 108 21.66 -2.24 -20.97
CA ALA A 108 22.25 -1.25 -21.85
C ALA A 108 23.66 -0.94 -21.33
N ARG A 109 24.65 -1.05 -22.21
CA ARG A 109 26.05 -0.80 -21.89
C ARG A 109 26.52 0.49 -22.51
N TYR A 110 27.29 1.27 -21.77
CA TYR A 110 27.90 2.53 -22.19
C TYR A 110 29.41 2.43 -22.06
N THR A 111 30.13 2.53 -23.17
CA THR A 111 31.59 2.34 -23.18
C THR A 111 32.30 3.64 -22.85
N LEU A 112 33.13 3.62 -21.80
CA LEU A 112 33.90 4.77 -21.37
C LEU A 112 35.13 4.97 -22.26
N PRO A 113 35.56 6.22 -22.51
CA PRO A 113 36.79 6.50 -23.24
C PRO A 113 38.02 5.91 -22.55
N SER A 114 39.02 5.51 -23.33
CA SER A 114 40.26 4.92 -22.81
C SER A 114 41.52 5.68 -23.27
N GLY A 115 42.67 5.36 -22.68
CA GLY A 115 43.95 5.99 -23.01
C GLY A 115 43.99 7.47 -22.63
N SER A 116 44.44 8.35 -23.53
CA SER A 116 44.55 9.79 -23.25
C SER A 116 43.22 10.52 -23.08
N GLN A 117 42.10 9.88 -23.46
CA GLN A 117 40.76 10.42 -23.28
C GLN A 117 40.03 9.87 -22.04
N ALA A 118 40.66 8.94 -21.30
CA ALA A 118 40.06 8.36 -20.11
C ALA A 118 39.63 9.43 -19.11
N LEU A 119 38.50 9.17 -18.43
CA LEU A 119 38.08 9.97 -17.30
C LEU A 119 39.12 9.86 -16.18
N PRO A 120 39.50 10.99 -15.54
CA PRO A 120 40.34 10.94 -14.35
C PRO A 120 39.70 10.09 -13.25
N THR A 121 40.51 9.42 -12.44
CA THR A 121 39.98 8.73 -11.26
C THR A 121 39.34 9.75 -10.31
N GLY A 122 38.09 9.53 -9.93
CA GLY A 122 37.34 10.44 -9.07
C GLY A 122 35.91 9.97 -8.82
N ILE A 123 35.13 10.82 -8.16
CA ILE A 123 33.71 10.61 -7.90
C ILE A 123 32.86 11.39 -8.90
N TYR A 124 31.81 10.74 -9.37
CA TYR A 124 30.91 11.20 -10.42
C TYR A 124 29.46 10.89 -10.05
N THR A 125 28.53 11.68 -10.58
CA THR A 125 27.12 11.31 -10.65
C THR A 125 26.80 10.79 -12.07
N ILE A 126 25.73 10.03 -12.18
CA ILE A 126 25.25 9.50 -13.46
C ILE A 126 23.86 10.05 -13.73
N GLU A 127 23.69 10.67 -14.89
CA GLU A 127 22.37 11.05 -15.40
C GLU A 127 22.01 10.18 -16.58
N ILE A 128 20.75 9.77 -16.65
CA ILE A 128 20.26 8.93 -17.74
C ILE A 128 19.02 9.53 -18.37
N GLU A 129 19.01 9.53 -19.70
CA GLU A 129 17.84 9.84 -20.51
C GLU A 129 17.03 8.57 -20.77
N TYR A 130 15.76 8.56 -20.37
CA TYR A 130 14.90 7.37 -20.43
C TYR A 130 13.47 7.71 -20.86
N PHE A 131 12.75 6.67 -21.29
CA PHE A 131 11.31 6.70 -21.55
C PHE A 131 10.67 5.44 -20.95
N LEU A 132 9.69 5.66 -20.08
CA LEU A 132 8.83 4.62 -19.53
C LEU A 132 7.55 4.55 -20.37
N THR A 133 7.14 3.35 -20.77
CA THR A 133 5.89 3.18 -21.54
C THR A 133 4.65 3.30 -20.64
N GLU A 134 3.46 3.44 -21.24
CA GLU A 134 2.17 3.56 -20.54
C GLU A 134 1.79 2.35 -19.66
N SER A 135 2.48 1.22 -19.81
CA SER A 135 2.27 0.05 -18.95
C SER A 135 2.75 0.31 -17.51
N PHE A 136 3.78 1.15 -17.33
CA PHE A 136 4.22 1.55 -16.00
C PHE A 136 3.11 2.32 -15.25
N LYS A 137 2.72 1.83 -14.07
CA LYS A 137 1.84 2.56 -13.14
C LYS A 137 2.60 3.19 -11.97
N SER A 138 3.89 2.90 -11.84
CA SER A 138 4.82 3.45 -10.84
C SER A 138 6.22 3.68 -11.46
N SER A 139 7.17 4.22 -10.68
CA SER A 139 8.55 4.46 -11.13
C SER A 139 9.22 3.20 -11.69
N GLY A 140 10.04 3.36 -12.71
CA GLY A 140 10.94 2.30 -13.18
C GLY A 140 12.08 2.08 -12.19
N ILE A 141 12.61 0.87 -12.12
CA ILE A 141 13.70 0.46 -11.26
C ILE A 141 14.82 -0.12 -12.12
N VAL A 142 16.03 0.41 -11.95
CA VAL A 142 17.23 -0.05 -12.65
C VAL A 142 18.38 -0.33 -11.69
N SER A 143 19.27 -1.22 -12.11
CA SER A 143 20.57 -1.42 -11.47
C SER A 143 21.69 -0.79 -12.29
N VAL A 144 22.72 -0.27 -11.61
CA VAL A 144 23.87 0.39 -12.23
C VAL A 144 25.16 -0.30 -11.84
N TYR A 145 25.87 -0.80 -12.83
CA TYR A 145 27.19 -1.40 -12.69
C TYR A 145 28.26 -0.49 -13.26
N VAL A 146 29.32 -0.23 -12.49
CA VAL A 146 30.51 0.49 -12.94
C VAL A 146 31.61 -0.55 -13.18
N GLY A 147 31.96 -0.77 -14.45
CA GLY A 147 32.69 -1.95 -14.87
C GLY A 147 31.86 -3.22 -14.61
N ASN A 148 32.36 -4.11 -13.76
CA ASN A 148 31.65 -5.33 -13.34
C ASN A 148 31.18 -5.26 -11.88
N SER A 149 31.26 -4.08 -11.24
CA SER A 149 30.98 -3.91 -9.82
C SER A 149 29.68 -3.16 -9.61
N LEU A 150 28.82 -3.73 -8.77
CA LEU A 150 27.78 -3.01 -8.05
C LEU A 150 28.47 -2.35 -6.84
N GLN A 151 28.71 -1.04 -6.89
CA GLN A 151 29.59 -0.37 -5.90
C GLN A 151 28.97 -0.18 -4.51
N PHE A 152 27.64 -0.31 -4.41
CA PHE A 152 26.87 -0.24 -3.17
C PHE A 152 25.53 -0.98 -3.37
N ALA A 153 24.93 -1.51 -2.31
CA ALA A 153 23.75 -2.38 -2.42
C ALA A 153 22.58 -1.69 -3.12
N GLN A 154 22.27 -0.44 -2.75
CA GLN A 154 21.18 0.36 -3.31
C GLN A 154 21.36 0.67 -4.80
N ALA A 155 22.56 0.46 -5.37
CA ALA A 155 22.77 0.59 -6.82
C ALA A 155 22.01 -0.48 -7.62
N SER A 156 21.42 -1.49 -6.96
CA SER A 156 20.54 -2.48 -7.59
C SER A 156 19.10 -1.98 -7.77
N SER A 157 18.70 -0.88 -7.15
CA SER A 157 17.30 -0.43 -7.09
C SER A 157 17.16 1.08 -7.24
N LEU A 158 17.87 1.70 -8.19
CA LEU A 158 17.75 3.13 -8.47
C LEU A 158 16.45 3.43 -9.23
N GLU A 159 15.75 4.49 -8.84
CA GLU A 159 14.44 4.83 -9.39
C GLU A 159 14.53 5.75 -10.62
N LEU A 160 13.68 5.47 -11.60
CA LEU A 160 13.36 6.29 -12.76
C LEU A 160 11.92 6.81 -12.59
N PRO A 161 11.71 8.06 -12.16
CA PRO A 161 10.39 8.56 -11.83
C PRO A 161 9.47 8.73 -13.06
N ILE A 162 8.17 8.78 -12.85
CA ILE A 162 7.23 9.23 -13.89
C ILE A 162 6.87 10.68 -13.59
N LEU A 163 6.95 11.55 -14.61
CA LEU A 163 6.45 12.91 -14.50
C LEU A 163 4.97 12.97 -14.90
N TYR A 164 4.20 13.74 -14.13
CA TYR A 164 2.77 13.91 -14.30
C TYR A 164 2.41 15.39 -14.39
N GLU A 165 1.46 15.71 -15.27
CA GLU A 165 0.74 16.97 -15.30
C GLU A 165 -0.76 16.73 -15.15
N ASP A 166 -1.50 17.78 -14.81
CA ASP A 166 -2.96 17.69 -14.72
C ASP A 166 -3.58 17.80 -16.11
N ASP A 167 -4.56 16.95 -16.39
CA ASP A 167 -5.38 17.03 -17.60
C ASP A 167 -6.57 17.97 -17.34
N VAL A 168 -6.27 19.26 -17.38
CA VAL A 168 -7.19 20.33 -16.97
C VAL A 168 -7.33 21.39 -18.05
N GLU A 169 -8.56 21.86 -18.25
CA GLU A 169 -8.81 23.03 -19.07
C GLU A 169 -8.13 24.28 -18.46
N LEU A 170 -7.66 25.19 -19.32
CA LEU A 170 -7.06 26.45 -18.89
C LEU A 170 -8.01 27.62 -19.16
N TYR A 171 -8.01 28.60 -18.27
CA TYR A 171 -8.60 29.91 -18.52
C TYR A 171 -7.81 30.68 -19.59
N GLU A 172 -8.38 31.77 -20.12
CA GLU A 172 -7.71 32.64 -21.11
C GLU A 172 -6.38 33.24 -20.61
N ASN A 173 -6.23 33.40 -19.30
CA ASN A 173 -5.00 33.87 -18.66
C ASN A 173 -3.95 32.76 -18.43
N GLY A 174 -4.25 31.51 -18.82
CA GLY A 174 -3.35 30.36 -18.71
C GLY A 174 -3.40 29.60 -17.37
N THR A 175 -4.21 30.01 -16.40
CA THR A 175 -4.34 29.29 -15.10
C THR A 175 -5.32 28.13 -15.20
N LYS A 176 -5.20 27.15 -14.31
CA LYS A 176 -6.06 25.94 -14.31
C LYS A 176 -7.52 26.29 -14.01
N ASN A 177 -8.44 25.77 -14.85
CA ASN A 177 -9.89 25.97 -14.71
C ASN A 177 -10.54 24.80 -13.97
N PHE A 178 -10.49 24.85 -12.63
CA PHE A 178 -11.18 23.86 -11.79
C PHE A 178 -12.71 24.02 -11.76
N ASP A 179 -13.27 25.13 -12.25
CA ASP A 179 -14.72 25.33 -12.27
C ASP A 179 -15.42 24.41 -13.29
N ALA A 180 -14.67 23.92 -14.29
CA ALA A 180 -15.12 22.85 -15.19
C ALA A 180 -15.28 21.49 -14.49
N TYR A 181 -14.68 21.31 -13.31
CA TYR A 181 -14.61 20.05 -12.57
C TYR A 181 -15.25 20.21 -11.20
N THR A 182 -16.58 20.33 -11.15
CA THR A 182 -17.32 20.52 -9.89
C THR A 182 -18.34 19.42 -9.61
N ASN A 183 -18.54 19.13 -8.32
CA ASN A 183 -19.62 18.27 -7.87
C ASN A 183 -20.97 19.04 -7.84
N LYS A 184 -22.07 18.35 -7.49
CA LYS A 184 -23.42 18.96 -7.44
C LYS A 184 -23.58 20.12 -6.44
N TYR A 185 -22.65 20.27 -5.50
CA TYR A 185 -22.62 21.36 -4.53
C TYR A 185 -21.77 22.55 -5.00
N GLY A 186 -21.09 22.42 -6.14
CA GLY A 186 -20.14 23.39 -6.65
C GLY A 186 -18.77 23.32 -6.00
N ASP A 187 -18.44 22.23 -5.28
CA ASP A 187 -17.08 21.99 -4.81
C ASP A 187 -16.21 21.54 -5.99
N GLN A 188 -14.99 22.05 -6.07
CA GLN A 188 -14.02 21.68 -7.09
C GLN A 188 -13.44 20.29 -6.79
N MET A 189 -13.21 19.52 -7.85
CA MET A 189 -12.62 18.18 -7.82
C MET A 189 -11.33 18.16 -8.63
N ALA A 190 -10.35 17.38 -8.17
CA ALA A 190 -9.07 17.31 -8.85
C ALA A 190 -9.27 16.67 -10.24
N PRO A 191 -8.72 17.27 -11.31
CA PRO A 191 -8.73 16.67 -12.63
C PRO A 191 -7.89 15.39 -12.65
N LYS A 192 -8.01 14.62 -13.74
CA LYS A 192 -7.12 13.49 -13.99
C LYS A 192 -5.68 13.96 -14.15
N SER A 193 -4.73 13.06 -13.98
CA SER A 193 -3.33 13.31 -14.32
C SER A 193 -2.91 12.49 -15.53
N LYS A 194 -2.14 13.10 -16.43
CA LYS A 194 -1.50 12.45 -17.58
C LYS A 194 0.02 12.56 -17.47
N ARG A 195 0.74 11.78 -18.27
CA ARG A 195 2.21 11.86 -18.29
C ARG A 195 2.66 13.20 -18.85
N TYR A 196 3.61 13.84 -18.17
CA TYR A 196 4.25 15.05 -18.63
C TYR A 196 5.47 14.68 -19.47
N GLY A 197 5.47 15.02 -20.76
CA GLY A 197 6.58 14.73 -21.68
C GLY A 197 6.72 13.25 -22.07
N THR A 198 7.76 12.93 -22.84
CA THR A 198 8.06 11.56 -23.31
C THR A 198 9.43 11.08 -22.83
N TRP A 199 10.49 11.76 -23.24
CA TRP A 199 11.86 11.45 -22.79
C TRP A 199 12.28 12.38 -21.66
N HIS A 200 12.86 11.81 -20.62
CA HIS A 200 13.30 12.51 -19.42
C HIS A 200 14.74 12.21 -19.10
N THR A 201 15.48 13.21 -18.63
CA THR A 201 16.80 13.02 -18.02
C THR A 201 16.65 13.09 -16.52
N VAL A 202 17.23 12.14 -15.80
CA VAL A 202 17.27 12.14 -14.33
C VAL A 202 18.68 11.83 -13.84
N ALA A 203 19.14 12.57 -12.84
CA ALA A 203 20.31 12.20 -12.06
C ALA A 203 19.92 11.05 -11.10
N LEU A 204 20.59 9.91 -11.23
CA LEU A 204 20.23 8.70 -10.50
C LEU A 204 20.45 8.87 -9.00
N ASN A 205 19.51 8.40 -8.20
CA ASN A 205 19.58 8.44 -6.73
C ASN A 205 19.03 7.12 -6.15
N THR A 206 19.32 6.84 -4.88
CA THR A 206 18.76 5.67 -4.19
C THR A 206 17.24 5.78 -4.13
N ASN A 207 16.53 4.65 -4.12
CA ASN A 207 15.06 4.59 -3.99
C ASN A 207 14.53 5.36 -2.77
N LEU A 208 15.29 5.32 -1.67
CA LEU A 208 14.91 6.03 -0.46
C LEU A 208 15.39 7.48 -0.44
N TYR A 209 16.16 7.95 -1.44
CA TYR A 209 16.76 9.28 -1.47
C TYR A 209 17.51 9.62 -0.16
N ASP A 210 18.46 8.75 0.20
CA ASP A 210 19.32 8.89 1.40
C ASP A 210 20.08 10.20 1.44
N THR A 211 20.38 10.74 0.26
CA THR A 211 21.10 12.00 0.07
C THR A 211 20.31 12.89 -0.87
N ALA A 212 20.34 14.20 -0.61
CA ALA A 212 19.78 15.18 -1.53
C ALA A 212 20.59 15.25 -2.83
N ASP A 213 21.90 14.99 -2.75
CA ASP A 213 22.76 14.81 -3.92
C ASP A 213 22.43 13.49 -4.63
N PRO A 214 22.60 13.42 -5.97
CA PRO A 214 22.53 12.17 -6.70
C PRO A 214 23.53 11.13 -6.20
N ALA A 215 23.30 9.87 -6.54
CA ALA A 215 24.17 8.76 -6.16
C ALA A 215 25.60 8.96 -6.70
N LEU A 216 26.59 8.81 -5.82
CA LEU A 216 28.01 8.98 -6.12
C LEU A 216 28.65 7.65 -6.51
N PHE A 217 29.24 7.64 -7.70
CA PHE A 217 29.98 6.51 -8.27
C PHE A 217 31.47 6.85 -8.36
N GLU A 218 32.32 5.92 -7.94
CA GLU A 218 33.77 6.05 -8.12
C GLU A 218 34.15 5.51 -9.50
N ILE A 219 34.65 6.37 -10.38
CA ILE A 219 35.10 5.95 -11.71
C ILE A 219 36.61 6.02 -11.72
N PHE A 220 37.25 4.88 -11.98
CA PHE A 220 38.69 4.79 -12.20
C PHE A 220 39.02 5.03 -13.67
N SER A 221 40.22 5.55 -13.94
CA SER A 221 40.74 5.68 -15.32
C SER A 221 40.82 4.35 -16.11
N THR A 222 40.75 3.21 -15.42
CA THR A 222 40.70 1.86 -15.99
C THR A 222 39.28 1.32 -16.19
N THR A 223 38.25 2.05 -15.76
CA THR A 223 36.84 1.63 -15.91
C THR A 223 36.48 1.62 -17.38
N GLY A 224 36.07 0.46 -17.90
CA GLY A 224 35.80 0.30 -19.32
C GLY A 224 34.37 0.64 -19.74
N ASN A 225 33.40 0.47 -18.85
CA ASN A 225 31.98 0.68 -19.17
C ASN A 225 31.13 0.96 -17.93
N ILE A 226 29.93 1.46 -18.18
CA ILE A 226 28.82 1.52 -17.23
C ILE A 226 27.68 0.69 -17.83
N SER A 227 27.04 -0.17 -17.04
CA SER A 227 25.90 -0.98 -17.50
C SER A 227 24.67 -0.69 -16.67
N ILE A 228 23.56 -0.43 -17.35
CA ILE A 228 22.23 -0.18 -16.76
C ILE A 228 21.39 -1.41 -17.03
N ARG A 229 20.80 -2.02 -16.00
CA ARG A 229 19.89 -3.16 -16.17
C ARG A 229 18.52 -2.89 -15.62
N ASN A 230 17.50 -3.37 -16.31
CA ASN A 230 16.12 -3.22 -15.89
C ASN A 230 15.74 -4.26 -14.85
N ASN A 231 15.30 -3.78 -13.68
CA ASN A 231 14.78 -4.58 -12.57
C ASN A 231 13.27 -4.42 -12.41
N SER A 232 12.60 -3.83 -13.39
CA SER A 232 11.14 -3.70 -13.47
C SER A 232 10.54 -4.79 -14.34
N SER A 233 9.23 -4.98 -14.20
CA SER A 233 8.39 -5.91 -14.97
C SER A 233 8.04 -5.40 -16.36
N ASP A 234 8.27 -4.12 -16.66
CA ASP A 234 7.94 -3.48 -17.93
C ASP A 234 9.19 -3.03 -18.70
N ILE A 235 9.06 -2.87 -20.03
CA ILE A 235 10.16 -2.43 -20.90
C ILE A 235 10.55 -0.99 -20.61
N ILE A 236 11.84 -0.75 -20.36
CA ILE A 236 12.41 0.60 -20.24
C ILE A 236 13.22 0.91 -21.49
N TYR A 237 13.03 2.10 -22.05
CA TYR A 237 13.90 2.61 -23.12
C TYR A 237 14.89 3.60 -22.50
N VAL A 238 16.17 3.45 -22.83
CA VAL A 238 17.25 4.35 -22.39
C VAL A 238 18.03 4.86 -23.60
N SER A 239 18.56 6.08 -23.48
CA SER A 239 19.25 6.79 -24.55
C SER A 239 20.60 7.30 -24.03
N LYS A 240 20.79 8.63 -23.91
CA LYS A 240 22.04 9.24 -23.48
C LYS A 240 22.31 8.97 -21.99
N LEU A 241 23.58 8.76 -21.66
CA LEU A 241 24.06 8.69 -20.28
C LEU A 241 25.14 9.76 -20.09
N ASN A 242 24.91 10.71 -19.18
CA ASN A 242 25.90 11.69 -18.79
C ASN A 242 26.67 11.19 -17.57
N VAL A 243 27.99 11.28 -17.62
CA VAL A 243 28.88 11.03 -16.50
C VAL A 243 29.43 12.38 -16.04
N VAL A 244 28.89 12.87 -14.92
CA VAL A 244 29.09 14.25 -14.46
C VAL A 244 30.04 14.25 -13.25
N PRO A 245 31.18 14.97 -13.30
CA PRO A 245 32.05 15.13 -12.13
C PRO A 245 31.29 15.70 -10.94
N TYR A 246 31.39 15.05 -9.77
CA TYR A 246 30.79 15.62 -8.56
C TYR A 246 31.62 16.81 -8.07
N VAL A 247 30.96 17.94 -7.83
CA VAL A 247 31.55 19.13 -7.22
C VAL A 247 30.64 19.63 -6.10
N PRO A 248 31.17 19.89 -4.90
CA PRO A 248 30.38 20.47 -3.81
C PRO A 248 29.78 21.81 -4.21
N LEU A 249 28.53 22.03 -3.79
CA LEU A 249 27.84 23.30 -3.97
C LEU A 249 28.64 24.45 -3.35
N GLN A 250 28.73 25.56 -4.07
CA GLN A 250 29.21 26.82 -3.52
C GLN A 250 28.28 27.30 -2.39
N ASP A 251 28.81 28.06 -1.43
CA ASP A 251 27.97 28.71 -0.42
C ASP A 251 27.27 29.95 -0.99
N TYR A 252 26.26 30.42 -0.26
CA TYR A 252 25.50 31.60 -0.64
C TYR A 252 26.36 32.85 -0.78
N THR A 253 27.44 33.00 -0.01
CA THR A 253 28.31 34.18 -0.07
C THR A 253 29.07 34.24 -1.40
N ALA A 254 29.57 33.11 -1.87
CA ALA A 254 30.21 32.95 -3.16
C ALA A 254 29.23 33.21 -4.31
N TYR A 255 28.03 32.60 -4.25
CA TYR A 255 26.96 32.85 -5.21
C TYR A 255 26.59 34.34 -5.28
N PHE A 256 26.28 34.95 -4.14
CA PHE A 256 25.83 36.34 -4.04
C PHE A 256 26.89 37.31 -4.60
N SER A 257 28.17 37.02 -4.38
CA SER A 257 29.28 37.81 -4.94
C SER A 257 29.42 37.69 -6.46
N SER A 258 28.85 36.65 -7.07
CA SER A 258 28.93 36.38 -8.52
C SER A 258 27.81 37.06 -9.33
N VAL A 259 26.76 37.55 -8.67
CA VAL A 259 25.57 38.13 -9.31
C VAL A 259 25.48 39.65 -9.10
N ASP A 260 24.58 40.29 -9.84
CA ASP A 260 24.28 41.72 -9.67
C ASP A 260 23.45 41.93 -8.38
N HIS A 261 23.76 43.00 -7.66
CA HIS A 261 23.24 43.29 -6.32
C HIS A 261 22.02 44.23 -6.33
N ASN A 262 21.32 44.30 -7.47
CA ASN A 262 20.09 45.07 -7.61
C ASN A 262 18.90 44.26 -7.10
N TYR A 263 18.18 44.79 -6.11
CA TYR A 263 16.94 44.19 -5.60
C TYR A 263 15.78 44.58 -6.50
N GLY A 264 15.05 43.58 -7.01
CA GLY A 264 13.91 43.83 -7.88
C GLY A 264 12.70 44.34 -7.10
N THR A 265 11.85 45.16 -7.74
CA THR A 265 10.66 45.76 -7.10
C THR A 265 9.35 45.01 -7.39
N GLY A 266 9.35 44.12 -8.38
CA GLY A 266 8.22 43.25 -8.71
C GLY A 266 7.72 42.36 -7.56
N THR A 267 6.48 41.91 -7.68
CA THR A 267 5.84 40.95 -6.75
C THR A 267 5.20 39.85 -7.57
N TYR A 268 5.64 38.62 -7.34
CA TYR A 268 5.12 37.43 -8.01
C TYR A 268 4.49 36.51 -6.97
N LYS A 269 3.23 36.13 -7.19
CA LYS A 269 2.46 35.22 -6.34
C LYS A 269 2.17 33.97 -7.17
N ILE A 270 2.76 32.85 -6.77
CA ILE A 270 2.59 31.56 -7.45
C ILE A 270 1.75 30.67 -6.55
N ASN A 271 0.54 30.35 -6.98
CA ASN A 271 -0.30 29.42 -6.24
C ASN A 271 0.27 28.00 -6.38
N ALA A 272 0.35 27.25 -5.29
CA ALA A 272 0.89 25.89 -5.29
C ALA A 272 0.15 24.97 -6.27
N ILE A 273 -1.14 25.22 -6.53
CA ILE A 273 -1.96 24.42 -7.44
C ILE A 273 -1.61 24.64 -8.93
N GLU A 274 -0.88 25.71 -9.26
CA GLU A 274 -0.45 26.06 -10.62
C GLU A 274 0.92 25.42 -10.97
N TYR A 275 1.24 24.27 -10.37
CA TYR A 275 2.43 23.51 -10.77
C TYR A 275 2.33 23.07 -12.23
N ALA A 276 3.47 23.06 -12.91
CA ALA A 276 3.60 22.58 -14.29
C ALA A 276 3.62 21.06 -14.34
N TYR A 277 4.45 20.43 -13.51
CA TYR A 277 4.52 18.98 -13.39
C TYR A 277 5.02 18.54 -12.00
N LYS A 278 4.84 17.26 -11.70
CA LYS A 278 5.25 16.60 -10.47
C LYS A 278 5.77 15.19 -10.79
N ASN A 279 6.58 14.60 -9.93
CA ASN A 279 7.16 13.27 -10.19
C ASN A 279 6.46 12.11 -9.44
N SER A 280 5.33 12.39 -8.80
CA SER A 280 4.54 11.41 -8.07
C SER A 280 3.06 11.79 -8.06
N LYS A 281 2.17 10.80 -8.15
CA LYS A 281 0.73 11.00 -7.95
C LYS A 281 0.34 11.20 -6.47
N SER A 282 1.24 10.90 -5.53
CA SER A 282 1.00 11.16 -4.10
C SER A 282 0.93 12.66 -3.80
N VAL A 283 1.78 13.43 -4.47
CA VAL A 283 1.72 14.90 -4.52
C VAL A 283 0.45 15.29 -5.27
N ARG A 284 -0.54 15.85 -4.58
CA ARG A 284 -1.89 16.00 -5.13
C ARG A 284 -2.55 17.31 -4.75
N LEU A 285 -3.45 17.75 -5.63
CA LEU A 285 -4.34 18.87 -5.39
C LEU A 285 -5.32 18.52 -4.27
N ALA A 286 -5.48 19.42 -3.31
CA ALA A 286 -6.40 19.27 -2.21
C ALA A 286 -7.08 20.60 -1.86
N THR A 287 -8.05 20.52 -0.95
CA THR A 287 -8.88 21.65 -0.52
C THR A 287 -8.66 21.88 0.97
N GLU A 288 -8.40 23.12 1.36
CA GLU A 288 -8.29 23.57 2.74
C GLU A 288 -9.33 24.68 3.00
N MET A 289 -10.11 24.56 4.08
CA MET A 289 -11.21 25.47 4.41
C MET A 289 -10.78 26.58 5.38
N THR A 290 -9.57 27.10 5.18
CA THR A 290 -8.97 28.14 6.01
C THR A 290 -8.90 29.46 5.25
N ALA A 291 -9.42 30.54 5.83
CA ALA A 291 -9.58 31.83 5.16
C ALA A 291 -8.27 32.51 4.69
N THR A 292 -7.11 32.10 5.22
CA THR A 292 -5.79 32.60 4.78
C THR A 292 -5.17 31.82 3.63
N VAL A 293 -5.72 30.67 3.27
CA VAL A 293 -5.33 29.86 2.11
C VAL A 293 -6.16 30.30 0.92
N GLN A 294 -5.59 30.40 -0.28
CA GLN A 294 -6.30 30.95 -1.45
C GLN A 294 -6.21 30.03 -2.67
N PRO A 295 -7.30 29.88 -3.45
CA PRO A 295 -8.61 30.53 -3.28
C PRO A 295 -9.43 29.99 -2.10
N TYR A 296 -10.31 30.82 -1.55
CA TYR A 296 -11.19 30.44 -0.43
C TYR A 296 -12.63 30.87 -0.67
N ASP A 297 -13.57 29.98 -0.35
CA ASP A 297 -15.02 30.23 -0.33
C ASP A 297 -15.57 29.58 0.95
N SER A 298 -16.45 30.29 1.68
CA SER A 298 -17.01 29.79 2.93
C SER A 298 -18.02 28.64 2.73
N HIS A 299 -18.61 28.56 1.54
CA HIS A 299 -19.69 27.64 1.19
C HIS A 299 -19.22 26.44 0.33
N LYS A 300 -18.19 26.65 -0.49
CA LYS A 300 -17.66 25.67 -1.46
C LYS A 300 -16.24 25.27 -1.11
N LYS A 301 -15.91 23.99 -1.27
CA LYS A 301 -14.52 23.54 -1.23
C LYS A 301 -13.85 23.89 -2.55
N LEU A 302 -12.85 24.75 -2.50
CA LEU A 302 -12.01 25.12 -3.65
C LEU A 302 -10.65 24.45 -3.54
N ILE A 303 -10.10 24.03 -4.66
CA ILE A 303 -8.73 23.49 -4.73
C ILE A 303 -7.76 24.65 -4.53
N ASN A 304 -6.93 24.56 -3.50
CA ASN A 304 -6.09 25.67 -3.06
C ASN A 304 -4.76 25.27 -2.43
N ILE A 305 -4.51 23.97 -2.27
CA ILE A 305 -3.26 23.46 -1.71
C ILE A 305 -2.72 22.28 -2.51
N LEU A 306 -1.41 22.09 -2.38
CA LEU A 306 -0.69 20.90 -2.81
C LEU A 306 -0.26 20.10 -1.57
N ASP A 307 -0.66 18.84 -1.46
CA ASP A 307 -0.47 17.99 -0.27
C ASP A 307 0.06 16.58 -0.65
N GLY A 308 0.40 15.75 0.33
CA GLY A 308 0.76 14.33 0.12
C GLY A 308 2.22 14.08 -0.22
N TRP A 309 3.12 14.94 0.26
CA TRP A 309 4.57 14.89 0.03
C TRP A 309 5.26 13.97 1.04
N ASP A 310 4.76 12.74 1.17
CA ASP A 310 5.04 11.86 2.29
C ASP A 310 6.43 11.20 2.23
N SER A 311 7.10 11.21 1.07
CA SER A 311 8.38 10.51 0.86
C SER A 311 9.45 11.42 0.24
N ALA A 312 10.71 11.19 0.61
CA ALA A 312 11.86 11.83 -0.02
C ALA A 312 11.91 11.52 -1.53
N GLY A 313 12.50 12.44 -2.31
CA GLY A 313 12.52 12.37 -3.76
C GLY A 313 11.27 12.91 -4.45
N GLN A 314 10.11 12.94 -3.78
CA GLN A 314 8.89 13.55 -4.33
C GLN A 314 9.09 15.06 -4.57
N SER A 315 8.61 15.56 -5.69
CA SER A 315 8.81 16.95 -6.11
C SER A 315 7.65 17.49 -6.94
N ALA A 316 7.53 18.82 -6.94
CA ALA A 316 6.72 19.56 -7.88
C ALA A 316 7.49 20.77 -8.40
N THR A 317 7.20 21.13 -9.66
CA THR A 317 7.88 22.19 -10.39
C THR A 317 6.88 23.23 -10.86
N TRP A 318 7.19 24.51 -10.64
CA TRP A 318 6.43 25.66 -11.11
C TRP A 318 7.22 26.44 -12.14
N LYS A 319 6.52 26.96 -13.16
CA LYS A 319 7.10 27.89 -14.14
C LYS A 319 6.83 29.31 -13.71
N ILE A 320 7.88 30.12 -13.60
CA ILE A 320 7.81 31.48 -13.10
C ILE A 320 8.35 32.42 -14.17
N GLU A 321 7.53 33.35 -14.63
CA GLU A 321 7.96 34.42 -15.53
C GLU A 321 8.25 35.69 -14.72
N VAL A 322 9.51 36.12 -14.72
CA VAL A 322 9.95 37.31 -14.00
C VAL A 322 10.07 38.48 -15.00
N THR A 323 9.25 39.52 -14.79
CA THR A 323 9.15 40.70 -15.67
C THR A 323 10.11 41.83 -15.32
N GLU A 324 10.80 41.73 -14.19
CA GLU A 324 11.80 42.70 -13.74
C GLU A 324 12.98 41.93 -13.16
N LYS A 325 14.16 42.13 -13.72
CA LYS A 325 15.37 41.48 -13.21
C LYS A 325 15.74 41.98 -11.81
N GLY A 326 16.35 41.11 -11.02
CA GLY A 326 16.90 41.48 -9.72
C GLY A 326 16.93 40.32 -8.74
N LEU A 327 17.45 40.62 -7.55
CA LEU A 327 17.44 39.73 -6.40
C LEU A 327 16.05 39.70 -5.77
N TYR A 328 15.50 38.50 -5.63
CA TYR A 328 14.24 38.26 -4.93
C TYR A 328 14.41 37.18 -3.86
N PRO A 329 13.82 37.37 -2.66
CA PRO A 329 13.70 36.31 -1.68
C PRO A 329 12.56 35.38 -2.08
N ILE A 330 12.64 34.12 -1.66
CA ILE A 330 11.58 33.14 -1.85
C ILE A 330 10.88 32.95 -0.51
N THR A 331 9.57 33.18 -0.46
CA THR A 331 8.75 32.92 0.73
C THR A 331 7.71 31.85 0.43
N LEU A 332 7.62 30.83 1.29
CA LEU A 332 6.64 29.74 1.18
C LEU A 332 5.59 29.87 2.28
N HIS A 333 4.32 29.77 1.90
CA HIS A 333 3.23 29.59 2.85
C HIS A 333 2.86 28.10 2.93
N TYR A 334 3.16 27.48 4.07
CA TYR A 334 3.16 26.02 4.21
C TYR A 334 2.59 25.55 5.56
N TYR A 335 2.26 24.26 5.63
CA TYR A 335 1.83 23.56 6.83
C TYR A 335 2.49 22.18 6.93
N ASN A 336 2.94 21.79 8.11
CA ASN A 336 3.48 20.45 8.39
C ASN A 336 3.13 19.91 9.80
N GLY A 337 2.21 20.55 10.53
CA GLY A 337 1.59 20.00 11.75
C GLY A 337 2.31 20.26 13.08
N THR A 338 1.76 19.69 14.17
CA THR A 338 2.11 20.03 15.57
C THR A 338 3.11 19.12 16.26
N ASN A 339 3.25 17.85 15.88
CA ASN A 339 3.88 16.83 16.74
C ASN A 339 4.92 15.95 16.01
N GLN A 340 5.42 16.40 14.87
CA GLN A 340 6.37 15.65 14.05
C GLN A 340 7.79 16.25 14.14
N ALA A 341 8.75 15.59 13.51
CA ALA A 341 10.07 16.16 13.31
C ALA A 341 9.98 17.31 12.27
N PRO A 342 10.94 18.25 12.22
CA PRO A 342 11.04 19.19 11.11
C PRO A 342 11.19 18.42 9.79
N VAL A 343 10.69 19.01 8.70
CA VAL A 343 10.79 18.42 7.36
C VAL A 343 11.79 19.20 6.53
N TYR A 344 12.36 18.57 5.51
CA TYR A 344 13.41 19.16 4.71
C TYR A 344 13.02 19.20 3.23
N ARG A 345 13.38 20.28 2.54
CA ARG A 345 13.24 20.41 1.08
C ARG A 345 14.51 20.94 0.46
N SER A 346 14.88 20.45 -0.71
CA SER A 346 15.85 21.14 -1.55
C SER A 346 15.13 22.03 -2.56
N ILE A 347 15.69 23.21 -2.79
CA ILE A 347 15.18 24.21 -3.71
C ILE A 347 16.05 24.23 -4.97
N TYR A 348 15.45 23.89 -6.11
CA TYR A 348 16.11 23.91 -7.40
C TYR A 348 15.57 25.07 -8.23
N ILE A 349 16.46 25.74 -8.95
CA ILE A 349 16.13 26.70 -10.00
C ILE A 349 16.72 26.19 -11.31
N ASN A 350 15.87 25.98 -12.31
CA ASN A 350 16.24 25.43 -13.63
C ASN A 350 16.97 24.07 -13.52
N GLY A 351 16.51 23.22 -12.60
CA GLY A 351 17.05 21.86 -12.42
C GLY A 351 18.32 21.77 -11.57
N GLU A 352 18.87 22.89 -11.09
CA GLU A 352 20.09 22.93 -10.27
C GLU A 352 19.83 23.53 -8.89
N ILE A 353 20.57 23.08 -7.86
CA ILE A 353 20.60 23.74 -6.56
C ILE A 353 21.62 24.90 -6.64
N PRO A 354 21.20 26.17 -6.55
CA PRO A 354 22.09 27.31 -6.83
C PRO A 354 23.28 27.46 -5.87
N PHE A 355 23.06 27.13 -4.59
CA PHE A 355 24.03 27.21 -3.51
C PHE A 355 23.62 26.30 -2.34
N ARG A 356 24.60 25.94 -1.50
CA ARG A 356 24.47 24.90 -0.48
C ARG A 356 23.31 25.12 0.50
N GLU A 357 22.99 26.35 0.86
CA GLU A 357 21.91 26.67 1.80
C GLU A 357 20.51 26.32 1.25
N PHE A 358 20.36 26.13 -0.06
CA PHE A 358 19.14 25.61 -0.68
C PHE A 358 19.06 24.08 -0.71
N LYS A 359 20.15 23.36 -0.37
CA LYS A 359 20.16 21.91 -0.18
C LYS A 359 19.66 21.59 1.23
N ASN A 360 18.72 20.65 1.36
CA ASN A 360 18.17 20.23 2.67
C ASN A 360 17.71 21.42 3.54
N TYR A 361 16.99 22.39 2.96
CA TYR A 361 16.44 23.51 3.71
C TYR A 361 15.45 22.99 4.76
N ARG A 362 15.61 23.44 6.01
CA ARG A 362 14.83 22.97 7.17
C ARG A 362 13.56 23.79 7.34
N PHE A 363 12.41 23.11 7.35
CA PHE A 363 11.11 23.69 7.69
C PHE A 363 10.70 23.23 9.09
N GLU A 364 10.53 24.19 9.99
CA GLU A 364 10.08 23.94 11.37
C GLU A 364 8.63 23.45 11.40
N THR A 365 8.25 22.79 12.50
CA THR A 365 6.85 22.41 12.70
C THR A 365 5.97 23.64 12.86
N THR A 366 4.93 23.78 12.04
CA THR A 366 4.06 24.97 12.03
C THR A 366 3.03 24.96 13.16
N GLY A 367 2.86 23.84 13.87
CA GLY A 367 1.85 23.73 14.90
C GLY A 367 0.47 23.50 14.31
N SER A 368 -0.54 24.16 14.87
CA SER A 368 -1.95 23.97 14.50
C SER A 368 -2.40 24.82 13.31
N GLY A 369 -1.49 25.54 12.66
CA GLY A 369 -1.79 26.48 11.58
C GLY A 369 -0.62 26.59 10.60
N TYR A 370 -0.77 27.42 9.59
CA TYR A 370 0.24 27.62 8.55
C TYR A 370 1.35 28.58 9.00
N SER A 371 2.49 28.59 8.29
CA SER A 371 3.58 29.54 8.49
C SER A 371 4.03 30.14 7.16
N ASN A 372 4.54 31.38 7.21
CA ASN A 372 5.26 31.99 6.10
C ASN A 372 6.76 31.85 6.38
N GLU A 373 7.48 31.12 5.53
CA GLU A 373 8.92 30.92 5.62
C GLU A 373 9.63 31.64 4.49
N THR A 374 10.29 32.75 4.80
CA THR A 374 11.21 33.41 3.86
C THR A 374 12.58 32.75 3.98
N LEU A 375 13.06 32.12 2.90
CA LEU A 375 14.28 31.31 2.95
C LEU A 375 15.47 32.10 3.52
N HIS A 376 16.10 31.56 4.56
CA HIS A 376 17.16 32.22 5.30
C HIS A 376 18.23 31.25 5.82
N SER A 377 19.41 31.78 6.16
CA SER A 377 20.48 31.06 6.85
C SER A 377 20.90 31.88 8.07
N GLY A 378 20.57 31.41 9.28
CA GLY A 378 20.68 32.22 10.49
C GLY A 378 19.80 33.47 10.38
N ASP A 379 20.35 34.66 10.58
CA ASP A 379 19.60 35.92 10.42
C ASP A 379 19.65 36.47 8.97
N GLN A 380 20.33 35.79 8.03
CA GLN A 380 20.55 36.27 6.67
C GLN A 380 19.50 35.71 5.71
N ILE A 381 18.71 36.59 5.07
CA ILE A 381 17.80 36.21 3.98
C ILE A 381 18.60 35.78 2.74
N LEU A 382 18.17 34.68 2.12
CA LEU A 382 18.75 34.12 0.90
C LEU A 382 17.98 34.65 -0.31
N TYR A 383 18.69 35.34 -1.21
CA TYR A 383 18.13 35.89 -2.44
C TYR A 383 18.62 35.10 -3.65
N TYR A 384 17.75 34.93 -4.65
CA TYR A 384 18.16 34.44 -5.97
C TYR A 384 18.01 35.56 -7.01
N TYR A 385 18.98 35.66 -7.91
CA TYR A 385 18.98 36.65 -8.99
C TYR A 385 18.22 36.11 -10.20
N PHE A 386 17.15 36.81 -10.57
CA PHE A 386 16.34 36.49 -11.75
C PHE A 386 16.63 37.51 -12.86
N GLU A 387 16.71 37.03 -14.10
CA GLU A 387 16.80 37.84 -15.31
C GLU A 387 15.41 38.16 -15.85
N GLU A 388 15.29 39.31 -16.53
CA GLU A 388 14.04 39.78 -17.11
C GLU A 388 13.68 38.98 -18.37
N GLY A 389 12.40 38.58 -18.49
CA GLY A 389 11.87 37.94 -19.69
C GLY A 389 12.27 36.48 -19.87
N GLN A 390 12.81 35.84 -18.82
CA GLN A 390 13.06 34.40 -18.77
C GLN A 390 11.98 33.69 -17.97
N THR A 391 11.65 32.47 -18.38
CA THR A 391 10.84 31.54 -17.59
C THR A 391 11.77 30.65 -16.79
N TYR A 392 11.62 30.68 -15.47
CA TYR A 392 12.37 29.87 -14.52
C TYR A 392 11.55 28.67 -14.06
N GLU A 393 12.19 27.52 -13.88
CA GLU A 393 11.59 26.36 -13.24
C GLU A 393 12.03 26.29 -11.78
N LEU A 394 11.12 26.60 -10.86
CA LEU A 394 11.32 26.43 -9.43
C LEU A 394 10.83 25.04 -9.05
N THR A 395 11.70 24.20 -8.51
CA THR A 395 11.33 22.86 -8.01
C THR A 395 11.60 22.76 -6.53
N LEU A 396 10.63 22.25 -5.77
CA LEU A 396 10.83 21.82 -4.40
C LEU A 396 10.87 20.29 -4.39
N LYS A 397 11.95 19.71 -3.87
CA LYS A 397 12.10 18.26 -3.71
C LYS A 397 12.10 17.91 -2.23
N SER A 398 11.35 16.88 -1.84
CA SER A 398 11.35 16.34 -0.49
C SER A 398 12.66 15.64 -0.17
N GLU A 399 13.22 15.91 1.00
CA GLU A 399 14.52 15.37 1.43
C GLU A 399 14.44 14.74 2.81
N ARG A 400 15.32 13.75 3.04
CA ARG A 400 15.51 13.16 4.37
C ARG A 400 16.96 12.95 4.78
N GLU A 401 17.93 13.41 3.98
CA GLU A 401 19.38 13.29 4.27
C GLU A 401 19.74 13.64 5.74
N PRO A 402 19.16 14.69 6.37
CA PRO A 402 19.46 15.03 7.76
C PRO A 402 19.13 13.94 8.80
N PHE A 403 18.20 13.03 8.47
CA PHE A 403 17.85 11.89 9.32
C PHE A 403 18.38 10.54 8.82
N ALA A 404 19.01 10.48 7.65
CA ALA A 404 19.38 9.21 7.01
C ALA A 404 20.32 8.37 7.91
N GLU A 405 21.33 8.97 8.50
CA GLU A 405 22.25 8.27 9.41
C GLU A 405 21.55 7.78 10.70
N SER A 406 20.68 8.61 11.31
CA SER A 406 19.90 8.22 12.48
C SER A 406 18.97 7.04 12.19
N TYR A 407 18.37 7.03 11.00
CA TYR A 407 17.55 5.92 10.51
C TYR A 407 18.38 4.63 10.44
N TYR A 408 19.54 4.64 9.78
CA TYR A 408 20.38 3.45 9.65
C TYR A 408 21.03 2.98 10.95
N ASN A 409 21.42 3.91 11.83
CA ASN A 409 21.88 3.58 13.17
C ASN A 409 20.82 2.78 13.94
N LEU A 410 19.55 3.21 13.91
CA LEU A 410 18.47 2.44 14.54
C LEU A 410 18.14 1.14 13.78
N MET A 411 18.16 1.16 12.45
CA MET A 411 17.88 -0.04 11.65
C MET A 411 18.93 -1.13 11.80
N SER A 412 20.21 -0.80 11.98
CA SER A 412 21.26 -1.79 12.28
C SER A 412 21.01 -2.50 13.62
N VAL A 413 20.56 -1.76 14.65
CA VAL A 413 20.12 -2.35 15.93
C VAL A 413 18.92 -3.27 15.71
N TYR A 414 17.95 -2.83 14.90
CA TYR A 414 16.77 -3.61 14.59
C TYR A 414 17.09 -4.94 13.88
N GLN A 415 17.94 -4.89 12.85
CA GLN A 415 18.38 -6.04 12.06
C GLN A 415 19.13 -7.04 12.95
N ASP A 416 20.14 -6.60 13.69
CA ASP A 416 20.90 -7.51 14.55
C ASP A 416 20.04 -8.08 15.69
N ILE A 417 19.07 -7.34 16.24
CA ILE A 417 18.08 -7.92 17.18
C ILE A 417 17.29 -9.07 16.52
N SER A 418 16.91 -8.90 15.25
CA SER A 418 16.15 -9.89 14.49
C SER A 418 16.99 -11.14 14.22
N ASP A 419 18.23 -10.96 13.77
CA ASP A 419 19.17 -12.04 13.49
C ASP A 419 19.58 -12.78 14.77
N PHE A 420 19.88 -12.03 15.84
CA PHE A 420 20.22 -12.62 17.12
C PHE A 420 19.04 -13.39 17.71
N ALA A 421 17.80 -12.91 17.54
CA ALA A 421 16.61 -13.66 17.93
C ALA A 421 16.44 -14.97 17.14
N ILE A 422 16.81 -14.99 15.86
CA ILE A 422 16.84 -16.20 15.03
C ILE A 422 17.86 -17.20 15.58
N ASP A 423 19.08 -16.75 15.89
CA ASP A 423 20.13 -17.60 16.46
C ASP A 423 19.75 -18.19 17.81
N ILE A 424 19.08 -17.40 18.65
CA ILE A 424 18.49 -17.88 19.91
C ILE A 424 17.47 -18.99 19.63
N ARG A 425 16.56 -18.80 18.64
CA ARG A 425 15.55 -19.79 18.26
C ARG A 425 16.15 -21.10 17.75
N LYS A 426 17.28 -21.07 17.05
CA LYS A 426 18.00 -22.28 16.61
C LYS A 426 18.39 -23.18 17.80
N ILE A 427 18.66 -22.59 18.97
CA ILE A 427 19.01 -23.34 20.19
C ILE A 427 17.79 -23.67 21.04
N THR A 428 16.79 -22.78 21.09
CA THR A 428 15.64 -22.93 21.97
C THR A 428 14.50 -23.77 21.38
N GLY A 429 14.42 -23.86 20.05
CA GLY A 429 13.32 -24.46 19.31
C GLY A 429 12.11 -23.53 19.21
N ALA A 430 11.10 -23.94 18.44
CA ALA A 430 9.89 -23.14 18.19
C ALA A 430 9.06 -22.85 19.45
N VAL A 431 9.16 -23.70 20.49
CA VAL A 431 8.49 -23.53 21.79
C VAL A 431 9.55 -23.43 22.88
N VAL A 432 9.72 -22.23 23.43
CA VAL A 432 10.66 -21.99 24.53
C VAL A 432 10.06 -22.51 25.84
N ASP A 433 10.73 -23.48 26.47
CA ASP A 433 10.38 -23.93 27.82
C ASP A 433 10.71 -22.82 28.83
N THR A 434 9.67 -22.18 29.36
CA THR A 434 9.79 -21.08 30.33
C THR A 434 10.35 -21.52 31.68
N ASN A 435 10.43 -22.83 31.96
CA ASN A 435 10.99 -23.37 33.20
C ASN A 435 12.48 -23.74 33.06
N ARG A 436 13.04 -23.64 31.85
CA ARG A 436 14.46 -23.92 31.59
C ARG A 436 15.29 -22.67 31.85
N GLN A 437 16.35 -22.81 32.64
CA GLN A 437 17.38 -21.77 32.74
C GLN A 437 18.33 -21.91 31.54
N TRP A 438 18.37 -20.86 30.73
CA TRP A 438 19.25 -20.78 29.57
C TRP A 438 20.62 -20.24 29.99
N GLN A 439 21.64 -20.58 29.22
CA GLN A 439 22.99 -20.03 29.38
C GLN A 439 23.37 -19.40 28.05
N LEU A 440 22.66 -18.33 27.70
CA LEU A 440 22.82 -17.63 26.44
C LEU A 440 24.26 -17.12 26.30
N THR A 441 24.78 -16.48 27.34
CA THR A 441 26.14 -15.94 27.43
C THR A 441 27.23 -17.01 27.26
N THR A 442 26.93 -18.27 27.59
CA THR A 442 27.86 -19.39 27.35
C THR A 442 27.82 -19.88 25.90
N ARG A 443 26.66 -19.74 25.24
CA ARG A 443 26.45 -20.17 23.84
C ARG A 443 26.88 -19.09 22.84
N PHE A 444 26.66 -17.83 23.18
CA PHE A 444 27.03 -16.64 22.43
C PHE A 444 27.84 -15.72 23.37
N PRO A 445 29.16 -15.92 23.48
CA PRO A 445 30.01 -15.18 24.41
C PRO A 445 30.02 -13.66 24.23
N ASP A 446 29.66 -13.20 23.04
CA ASP A 446 29.53 -11.81 22.59
C ASP A 446 28.19 -11.15 22.98
N THR A 447 27.24 -11.89 23.56
CA THR A 447 25.91 -11.38 23.94
C THR A 447 25.97 -10.05 24.70
N GLU A 448 26.83 -9.94 25.70
CA GLU A 448 26.93 -8.72 26.51
C GLU A 448 27.42 -7.53 25.69
N GLU A 449 28.43 -7.74 24.83
CA GLU A 449 29.01 -6.72 23.97
C GLU A 449 28.00 -6.22 22.92
N VAL A 450 27.23 -7.13 22.33
CA VAL A 450 26.13 -6.82 21.40
C VAL A 450 25.05 -5.97 22.09
N LEU A 451 24.60 -6.36 23.28
CA LEU A 451 23.59 -5.59 24.01
C LEU A 451 24.11 -4.21 24.44
N GLN A 452 25.40 -4.09 24.79
CA GLN A 452 26.03 -2.78 25.03
C GLN A 452 26.05 -1.94 23.75
N SER A 453 26.30 -2.55 22.59
CA SER A 453 26.30 -1.86 21.29
C SER A 453 24.92 -1.27 20.98
N TYR A 454 23.83 -2.04 21.18
CA TYR A 454 22.46 -1.52 21.06
C TYR A 454 22.22 -0.34 21.99
N LYS A 455 22.67 -0.46 23.26
CA LYS A 455 22.53 0.62 24.24
C LYS A 455 23.27 1.87 23.79
N ASN A 456 24.52 1.75 23.37
CA ASN A 456 25.32 2.89 22.90
C ASN A 456 24.62 3.63 21.77
N ILE A 457 24.16 2.90 20.75
CA ILE A 457 23.48 3.47 19.59
C ILE A 457 22.16 4.13 20.00
N ILE A 458 21.28 3.44 20.75
CA ILE A 458 19.99 3.99 21.20
C ILE A 458 20.18 5.28 22.01
N TYR A 459 21.15 5.33 22.92
CA TYR A 459 21.41 6.54 23.72
C TYR A 459 22.07 7.65 22.90
N TYR A 460 22.96 7.31 21.96
CA TYR A 460 23.53 8.28 21.04
C TYR A 460 22.44 8.94 20.19
N GLU A 461 21.54 8.15 19.60
CA GLU A 461 20.44 8.66 18.78
C GLU A 461 19.47 9.50 19.58
N TYR A 462 19.14 9.12 20.82
CA TYR A 462 18.36 9.98 21.71
C TYR A 462 19.03 11.35 21.92
N ASN A 463 20.33 11.36 22.22
CA ASN A 463 21.10 12.59 22.47
C ASN A 463 21.26 13.45 21.22
N ARG A 464 21.39 12.81 20.05
CA ARG A 464 21.47 13.47 18.75
C ARG A 464 20.12 14.09 18.41
N LEU A 465 19.07 13.29 18.30
CA LEU A 465 17.73 13.72 17.90
C LEU A 465 17.15 14.78 18.83
N SER A 466 17.37 14.68 20.14
CA SER A 466 16.92 15.70 21.11
C SER A 466 17.54 17.09 20.92
N ARG A 467 18.58 17.23 20.08
CA ARG A 467 19.12 18.53 19.65
C ARG A 467 18.48 19.06 18.37
N PHE A 468 17.84 18.19 17.58
CA PHE A 468 17.24 18.50 16.28
C PHE A 468 15.73 18.75 16.37
N VAL A 469 15.07 18.16 17.37
CA VAL A 469 13.61 18.21 17.52
C VAL A 469 13.22 18.77 18.89
N ASP A 470 11.98 19.24 19.00
CA ASP A 470 11.39 19.69 20.26
C ASP A 470 11.42 18.55 21.31
N PRO A 471 11.72 18.83 22.59
CA PRO A 471 11.68 17.84 23.68
C PRO A 471 10.36 17.05 23.79
N ASP A 472 9.23 17.64 23.40
CA ASP A 472 7.90 17.01 23.40
C ASP A 472 7.56 16.32 22.06
N SER A 473 8.51 16.27 21.11
CA SER A 473 8.33 15.62 19.81
C SER A 473 7.99 14.14 19.95
N MET A 474 7.04 13.67 19.15
CA MET A 474 6.65 12.26 19.13
C MET A 474 7.82 11.35 18.76
N LEU A 475 8.82 11.86 18.02
CA LEU A 475 10.04 11.13 17.66
C LEU A 475 10.84 10.65 18.89
N LEU A 476 10.77 11.39 19.99
CA LEU A 476 11.48 11.06 21.24
C LEU A 476 10.68 10.13 22.17
N SER A 477 9.39 9.90 21.88
CA SER A 477 8.44 9.29 22.82
C SER A 477 8.69 7.81 23.14
N TYR A 478 9.36 7.07 22.26
CA TYR A 478 9.65 5.64 22.44
C TYR A 478 10.98 5.36 23.16
N PHE A 479 11.93 6.31 23.17
CA PHE A 479 13.24 6.14 23.81
C PHE A 479 13.17 5.77 25.30
N PRO A 480 12.27 6.35 26.13
CA PRO A 480 12.11 5.92 27.52
C PRO A 480 11.82 4.43 27.67
N ARG A 481 11.04 3.85 26.76
CA ARG A 481 10.71 2.42 26.81
C ARG A 481 11.84 1.56 26.24
N MET A 482 12.46 1.99 25.15
CA MET A 482 13.61 1.30 24.55
C MET A 482 14.76 1.17 25.56
N THR A 483 15.11 2.26 26.22
CA THR A 483 16.20 2.32 27.22
C THR A 483 15.93 1.42 28.43
N GLN A 484 14.67 1.33 28.88
CA GLN A 484 14.28 0.39 29.95
C GLN A 484 14.42 -1.08 29.55
N LEU A 485 14.02 -1.41 28.32
CA LEU A 485 14.09 -2.78 27.81
C LEU A 485 15.56 -3.20 27.66
N ILE A 486 16.39 -2.38 27.01
CA ILE A 486 17.81 -2.72 26.82
C ILE A 486 18.57 -2.81 28.15
N ASP A 487 18.32 -1.91 29.11
CA ASP A 487 18.90 -2.01 30.46
C ASP A 487 18.47 -3.29 31.18
N SER A 488 17.23 -3.77 30.95
CA SER A 488 16.75 -5.03 31.53
C SER A 488 17.45 -6.26 30.92
N PHE A 489 17.68 -6.26 29.61
CA PHE A 489 18.36 -7.35 28.91
C PHE A 489 19.85 -7.39 29.22
N ILE A 490 20.51 -6.24 29.37
CA ILE A 490 21.91 -6.16 29.82
C ILE A 490 22.06 -6.71 31.25
N LYS A 491 21.08 -6.46 32.12
CA LYS A 491 21.14 -6.91 33.51
C LYS A 491 21.03 -8.43 33.65
N ASP A 492 20.23 -9.06 32.78
CA ASP A 492 20.02 -10.51 32.77
C ASP A 492 19.93 -11.05 31.33
N PRO A 493 21.09 -11.19 30.64
CA PRO A 493 21.10 -11.60 29.23
C PRO A 493 20.60 -13.03 29.01
N ASP A 494 20.83 -13.91 29.99
CA ASP A 494 20.42 -15.32 29.94
C ASP A 494 18.90 -15.50 29.98
N ASP A 495 18.14 -14.45 30.33
CA ASP A 495 16.67 -14.41 30.34
C ASP A 495 16.05 -14.01 28.98
N ILE A 496 16.85 -13.54 28.01
CA ILE A 496 16.37 -13.15 26.67
C ILE A 496 15.62 -14.30 25.96
N PRO A 497 16.10 -15.56 25.96
CA PRO A 497 15.38 -16.68 25.35
C PRO A 497 13.94 -16.82 25.85
N SER A 498 13.73 -16.66 27.16
CA SER A 498 12.41 -16.72 27.81
C SER A 498 11.56 -15.46 27.60
N ASN A 499 12.16 -14.37 27.10
CA ASN A 499 11.53 -13.07 26.91
C ASN A 499 11.60 -12.58 25.45
N LEU A 500 11.67 -13.48 24.46
CA LEU A 500 11.68 -13.12 23.03
C LEU A 500 10.51 -12.21 22.62
N ASN A 501 9.33 -12.35 23.23
CA ASN A 501 8.20 -11.44 23.01
C ASN A 501 8.46 -9.98 23.44
N LYS A 502 9.38 -9.73 24.38
CA LYS A 502 9.80 -8.37 24.75
C LYS A 502 11.05 -7.93 23.98
N PHE A 503 11.81 -8.86 23.45
CA PHE A 503 13.04 -8.58 22.71
C PHE A 503 12.75 -8.30 21.23
N SER A 504 12.13 -9.25 20.52
CA SER A 504 11.95 -9.20 19.07
C SER A 504 10.53 -9.42 18.53
N SER A 505 9.62 -10.12 19.22
CA SER A 505 8.37 -10.60 18.58
C SER A 505 7.03 -10.06 19.09
N GLY A 506 6.98 -9.23 20.13
CA GLY A 506 5.72 -8.70 20.68
C GLY A 506 5.42 -7.24 20.29
N ASP A 507 4.17 -6.81 20.46
CA ASP A 507 3.69 -5.47 20.04
C ASP A 507 4.36 -4.27 20.75
N SER A 508 5.14 -4.50 21.81
CA SER A 508 5.93 -3.48 22.48
C SER A 508 7.33 -4.00 22.81
N CYS A 509 7.86 -4.84 21.93
CA CYS A 509 9.22 -5.35 22.02
C CYS A 509 10.26 -4.28 21.65
N LEU A 510 11.51 -4.51 22.04
CA LEU A 510 12.61 -3.60 21.75
C LEU A 510 12.77 -3.38 20.23
N ALA A 511 12.80 -4.46 19.45
CA ALA A 511 12.93 -4.40 17.99
C ALA A 511 11.87 -3.46 17.38
N LYS A 512 10.59 -3.69 17.70
CA LYS A 512 9.49 -2.90 17.15
C LYS A 512 9.59 -1.41 17.52
N LEU A 513 9.95 -1.09 18.76
CA LEU A 513 10.10 0.31 19.18
C LEU A 513 11.25 1.01 18.45
N VAL A 514 12.35 0.30 18.22
CA VAL A 514 13.50 0.81 17.43
C VAL A 514 13.05 1.07 15.99
N ALA A 515 12.42 0.09 15.33
CA ALA A 515 11.95 0.24 13.96
C ALA A 515 10.86 1.31 13.80
N ASP A 516 9.87 1.35 14.69
CA ASP A 516 8.80 2.36 14.65
C ASP A 516 9.38 3.77 14.83
N THR A 517 10.41 3.95 15.68
CA THR A 517 11.14 5.23 15.82
C THR A 517 11.90 5.59 14.54
N ALA A 518 12.61 4.63 13.94
CA ALA A 518 13.32 4.84 12.68
C ALA A 518 12.35 5.27 11.56
N ASN A 519 11.21 4.59 11.44
CA ASN A 519 10.20 4.87 10.42
C ASN A 519 9.59 6.28 10.53
N MET A 520 9.50 6.86 11.73
CA MET A 520 9.04 8.24 11.90
C MET A 520 9.95 9.27 11.21
N MET A 521 11.22 8.93 10.97
CA MET A 521 12.19 9.79 10.29
C MET A 521 12.11 9.72 8.76
N VAL A 522 11.34 8.78 8.22
CA VAL A 522 11.15 8.62 6.75
C VAL A 522 10.02 9.51 6.24
N SER A 523 9.04 9.83 7.09
CA SER A 523 7.89 10.67 6.72
C SER A 523 8.30 12.13 6.51
N THR A 524 7.99 12.68 5.34
CA THR A 524 8.39 14.05 4.97
C THR A 524 7.21 14.97 4.64
N ASN A 525 5.98 14.66 5.06
CA ASN A 525 4.79 15.36 4.57
C ASN A 525 4.82 16.89 4.82
N MET A 526 4.39 17.64 3.82
CA MET A 526 4.22 19.09 3.88
C MET A 526 3.12 19.49 2.90
N THR A 527 2.24 20.38 3.34
CA THR A 527 1.23 21.03 2.52
C THR A 527 1.72 22.42 2.12
N LEU A 528 1.59 22.77 0.83
CA LEU A 528 1.97 24.07 0.29
C LEU A 528 0.73 24.79 -0.26
N ASP A 529 0.56 26.06 0.10
CA ASP A 529 -0.50 26.95 -0.43
C ASP A 529 0.07 27.89 -1.50
N MET A 530 1.14 28.61 -1.18
CA MET A 530 1.61 29.70 -2.04
C MET A 530 3.12 29.92 -1.94
N ILE A 531 3.70 30.37 -3.05
CA ILE A 531 5.08 30.84 -3.15
C ILE A 531 5.06 32.32 -3.52
N TYR A 532 5.84 33.13 -2.80
CA TYR A 532 5.98 34.57 -3.05
C TYR A 532 7.42 34.90 -3.42
N LEU A 533 7.58 35.71 -4.47
CA LEU A 533 8.85 36.37 -4.80
C LEU A 533 8.62 37.89 -4.69
N THR A 534 9.05 38.51 -3.59
CA THR A 534 8.85 39.94 -3.36
C THR A 534 9.80 40.50 -2.32
N ASN A 535 10.34 41.70 -2.57
CA ASN A 535 11.08 42.48 -1.57
C ASN A 535 10.16 43.35 -0.69
N ASP A 536 8.86 43.43 -1.02
CA ASP A 536 7.85 44.13 -0.22
C ASP A 536 7.09 43.14 0.68
N GLU A 537 7.50 43.05 1.95
CA GLU A 537 6.87 42.18 2.97
C GLU A 537 5.38 42.47 3.15
N THR A 538 4.90 43.67 2.83
CA THR A 538 3.47 44.02 2.98
C THR A 538 2.58 43.30 1.96
N GLN A 539 3.17 42.73 0.91
CA GLN A 539 2.45 41.93 -0.10
C GLN A 539 2.21 40.49 0.32
N ILE A 540 2.88 40.02 1.38
CA ILE A 540 2.77 38.68 1.94
C ILE A 540 1.65 38.70 2.99
N PRO A 541 0.53 37.98 2.76
CA PRO A 541 -0.57 37.91 3.72
C PRO A 541 -0.13 37.28 5.04
N ARG A 542 -0.92 37.48 6.10
CA ARG A 542 -0.70 36.78 7.37
C ARG A 542 -0.89 35.28 7.18
N ALA A 543 0.01 34.48 7.76
CA ALA A 543 -0.05 33.02 7.64
C ALA A 543 -1.36 32.43 8.19
N ASN A 544 -1.84 32.95 9.33
CA ASN A 544 -3.07 32.46 9.97
C ASN A 544 -4.11 33.56 10.08
N ALA A 545 -5.37 33.15 9.91
CA ALA A 545 -6.51 33.99 10.16
C ALA A 545 -6.54 34.45 11.62
N SER A 546 -7.01 35.67 11.85
CA SER A 546 -7.18 36.19 13.20
C SER A 546 -8.26 35.39 13.96
N GLY A 547 -8.20 35.38 15.29
CA GLY A 547 -9.16 34.60 16.10
C GLY A 547 -10.64 34.94 15.84
N TRP A 548 -10.93 36.19 15.45
CA TRP A 548 -12.28 36.60 15.06
C TRP A 548 -12.71 36.08 13.68
N GLU A 549 -11.80 36.08 12.70
CA GLU A 549 -12.05 35.50 11.37
C GLU A 549 -12.29 33.99 11.47
N ASN A 550 -11.47 33.28 12.27
CA ASN A 550 -11.68 31.85 12.55
C ASN A 550 -13.02 31.58 13.24
N PHE A 551 -13.40 32.39 14.23
CA PHE A 551 -14.69 32.24 14.88
C PHE A 551 -15.85 32.48 13.90
N LYS A 552 -15.76 33.51 13.06
CA LYS A 552 -16.77 33.82 12.04
C LYS A 552 -16.88 32.68 11.02
N ASN A 553 -15.77 32.20 10.46
CA ASN A 553 -15.74 31.09 9.51
C ASN A 553 -16.35 29.81 10.11
N ASN A 554 -15.96 29.47 11.35
CA ASN A 554 -16.52 28.31 12.05
C ASN A 554 -18.02 28.46 12.30
N MET A 555 -18.51 29.67 12.61
CA MET A 555 -19.94 29.92 12.75
C MET A 555 -20.69 29.84 11.41
N GLU A 556 -20.11 30.34 10.33
CA GLU A 556 -20.69 30.27 8.97
C GLU A 556 -20.79 28.81 8.51
N THR A 557 -19.69 28.06 8.62
CA THR A 557 -19.64 26.61 8.31
C THR A 557 -20.62 25.80 9.20
N LEU A 558 -20.77 26.16 10.48
CA LEU A 558 -21.73 25.53 11.39
C LEU A 558 -23.19 25.85 11.00
N LEU A 559 -23.49 27.10 10.64
CA LEU A 559 -24.83 27.48 10.19
C LEU A 559 -25.20 26.78 8.87
N GLU A 560 -24.23 26.57 7.99
CA GLU A 560 -24.40 25.80 6.76
C GLU A 560 -24.69 24.32 7.00
N THR A 561 -24.09 23.71 8.03
CA THR A 561 -24.40 22.31 8.37
C THR A 561 -25.87 22.14 8.76
N PHE A 562 -26.52 23.19 9.28
CA PHE A 562 -27.96 23.19 9.60
C PHE A 562 -28.89 23.64 8.47
N THR A 563 -28.40 24.46 7.53
CA THR A 563 -29.25 25.12 6.50
C THR A 563 -29.06 24.55 5.09
N SER A 564 -27.91 23.92 4.79
CA SER A 564 -27.63 23.40 3.46
C SER A 564 -28.40 22.11 3.17
N SER A 565 -28.77 21.93 1.91
CA SER A 565 -29.35 20.68 1.40
C SER A 565 -28.36 19.51 1.46
N ARG A 566 -27.04 19.78 1.61
CA ARG A 566 -25.94 18.79 1.72
C ARG A 566 -26.14 17.80 2.88
N TYR A 567 -26.83 18.20 3.95
CA TYR A 567 -27.05 17.37 5.15
C TYR A 567 -28.51 16.94 5.37
N LYS A 568 -29.42 17.22 4.42
CA LYS A 568 -30.83 16.78 4.54
C LYS A 568 -30.96 15.26 4.39
N THR A 569 -31.61 14.64 5.36
CA THR A 569 -31.67 13.17 5.54
C THR A 569 -32.93 12.51 4.97
N GLU A 570 -33.88 13.26 4.40
CA GLU A 570 -35.16 12.70 3.92
C GLU A 570 -35.01 12.08 2.53
N LEU A 571 -35.49 10.84 2.33
CA LEU A 571 -35.55 10.19 1.02
C LEU A 571 -36.43 11.04 0.09
N ASP A 572 -35.93 11.39 -1.11
CA ASP A 572 -36.75 12.08 -2.11
C ASP A 572 -37.52 11.03 -2.91
N GLU A 573 -38.84 11.09 -2.89
CA GLU A 573 -39.69 10.14 -3.62
C GLU A 573 -39.53 10.26 -5.15
N ASN A 574 -39.01 11.38 -5.66
CA ASN A 574 -38.83 11.60 -7.09
C ASN A 574 -37.48 11.07 -7.62
N GLN A 575 -36.47 10.91 -6.75
CA GLN A 575 -35.13 10.48 -7.13
C GLN A 575 -34.88 9.00 -6.85
N LEU A 576 -33.95 8.38 -7.58
CA LEU A 576 -33.47 7.04 -7.27
C LEU A 576 -32.58 7.11 -6.02
N ASN A 577 -33.01 6.48 -4.92
CA ASN A 577 -32.27 6.51 -3.66
C ASN A 577 -31.31 5.33 -3.58
N VAL A 578 -30.00 5.63 -3.55
CA VAL A 578 -28.92 4.63 -3.51
C VAL A 578 -28.15 4.77 -2.20
N TRP A 579 -27.98 3.67 -1.46
CA TRP A 579 -27.16 3.65 -0.24
C TRP A 579 -25.87 2.87 -0.46
N VAL A 580 -24.73 3.41 -0.04
CA VAL A 580 -23.40 2.85 -0.35
C VAL A 580 -22.61 2.63 0.94
N ASN A 581 -22.11 1.41 1.15
CA ASN A 581 -21.25 1.06 2.30
C ASN A 581 -19.78 1.41 2.03
N ARG A 582 -19.47 2.69 1.82
CA ARG A 582 -18.11 3.20 1.63
C ARG A 582 -17.91 4.51 2.39
N SER A 583 -16.68 5.01 2.45
CA SER A 583 -16.42 6.32 3.03
C SER A 583 -17.04 7.43 2.17
N VAL A 584 -17.26 8.61 2.78
CA VAL A 584 -17.88 9.75 2.09
C VAL A 584 -17.11 10.14 0.83
N ASN A 585 -15.78 10.10 0.87
CA ASN A 585 -14.88 10.36 -0.25
C ASN A 585 -15.22 9.54 -1.50
N TYR A 586 -15.47 8.23 -1.33
CA TYR A 586 -15.83 7.33 -2.43
C TYR A 586 -17.20 7.70 -3.02
N ILE A 587 -18.13 8.09 -2.15
CA ILE A 587 -19.53 8.38 -2.50
C ILE A 587 -19.66 9.73 -3.23
N GLU A 588 -18.87 10.73 -2.83
CA GLU A 588 -18.85 12.03 -3.50
C GLU A 588 -18.46 11.88 -4.97
N ILE A 589 -17.44 11.09 -5.29
CA ILE A 589 -17.05 10.78 -6.67
C ILE A 589 -18.19 10.08 -7.41
N MET A 590 -18.79 9.03 -6.83
CA MET A 590 -19.92 8.31 -7.46
C MET A 590 -21.08 9.24 -7.77
N GLN A 591 -21.43 10.12 -6.83
CA GLN A 591 -22.53 11.07 -6.99
C GLN A 591 -22.23 12.10 -8.08
N THR A 592 -21.00 12.61 -8.16
CA THR A 592 -20.58 13.51 -9.23
C THR A 592 -20.69 12.84 -10.59
N MET A 593 -20.11 11.64 -10.74
CA MET A 593 -20.18 10.89 -11.98
C MET A 593 -21.62 10.58 -12.39
N ALA A 594 -22.49 10.23 -11.45
CA ALA A 594 -23.91 10.02 -11.74
C ALA A 594 -24.57 11.30 -12.29
N ASN A 595 -24.27 12.46 -11.72
CA ASN A 595 -24.84 13.72 -12.19
C ASN A 595 -24.27 14.20 -13.53
N GLN A 596 -22.99 13.91 -13.80
CA GLN A 596 -22.31 14.36 -15.02
C GLN A 596 -22.59 13.42 -16.21
N TYR A 597 -22.64 12.11 -15.98
CA TYR A 597 -22.68 11.12 -17.05
C TYR A 597 -24.02 10.38 -17.10
N PHE A 598 -24.59 9.97 -15.97
CA PHE A 598 -25.81 9.14 -15.96
C PHE A 598 -27.09 9.96 -16.12
N THR A 599 -27.31 10.96 -15.25
CA THR A 599 -28.53 11.77 -15.23
C THR A 599 -28.78 12.49 -16.56
N PRO A 600 -27.78 13.11 -17.23
CA PRO A 600 -28.01 13.81 -18.50
C PRO A 600 -28.39 12.88 -19.65
N GLN A 601 -27.90 11.63 -19.62
CA GLN A 601 -28.18 10.64 -20.66
C GLN A 601 -29.52 9.94 -20.46
N THR A 602 -29.89 9.64 -19.20
CA THR A 602 -31.07 8.81 -18.88
C THR A 602 -32.28 9.63 -18.42
N GLY A 603 -32.06 10.85 -17.93
CA GLY A 603 -33.07 11.66 -17.24
C GLY A 603 -33.41 11.17 -15.82
N ILE A 604 -32.71 10.16 -15.30
CA ILE A 604 -32.94 9.61 -13.96
C ILE A 604 -32.06 10.35 -12.95
N GLU A 605 -32.68 11.09 -12.02
CA GLU A 605 -31.95 11.75 -10.93
C GLU A 605 -31.60 10.74 -9.83
N VAL A 606 -30.34 10.76 -9.38
CA VAL A 606 -29.81 9.80 -8.40
C VAL A 606 -29.35 10.50 -7.13
N ASN A 607 -29.82 9.99 -5.99
CA ASN A 607 -29.45 10.42 -4.64
C ASN A 607 -28.62 9.33 -3.96
N ILE A 608 -27.30 9.49 -3.97
CA ILE A 608 -26.36 8.53 -3.36
C ILE A 608 -26.04 8.97 -1.93
N ARG A 609 -26.16 8.04 -0.98
CA ARG A 609 -25.93 8.28 0.46
C ARG A 609 -25.01 7.27 1.07
N GLN A 610 -24.29 7.70 2.11
CA GLN A 610 -23.50 6.79 2.93
C GLN A 610 -24.39 5.89 3.78
N MET A 611 -24.02 4.61 3.79
CA MET A 611 -24.50 3.61 4.71
C MET A 611 -23.36 3.20 5.65
N PRO A 612 -23.28 3.76 6.87
CA PRO A 612 -22.19 3.46 7.79
C PRO A 612 -22.17 2.01 8.29
N SER A 613 -23.30 1.31 8.22
CA SER A 613 -23.44 -0.08 8.63
C SER A 613 -24.59 -0.75 7.90
N GLU A 614 -24.39 -1.99 7.47
CA GLU A 614 -25.41 -2.83 6.85
C GLU A 614 -26.59 -3.13 7.77
N GLN A 615 -26.38 -3.07 9.09
CA GLN A 615 -27.47 -3.21 10.08
C GLN A 615 -28.58 -2.16 9.86
N ASN A 616 -28.23 -1.00 9.30
CA ASN A 616 -29.21 0.04 8.97
C ASN A 616 -30.19 -0.43 7.89
N LEU A 617 -29.80 -1.28 6.94
CA LEU A 617 -30.72 -1.84 5.94
C LEU A 617 -31.73 -2.78 6.58
N ILE A 618 -31.31 -3.57 7.55
CA ILE A 618 -32.20 -4.51 8.26
C ILE A 618 -33.29 -3.72 9.01
N LEU A 619 -32.87 -2.67 9.73
CA LEU A 619 -33.79 -1.76 10.43
C LEU A 619 -34.71 -1.02 9.46
N ALA A 620 -34.17 -0.52 8.34
CA ALA A 620 -34.93 0.18 7.31
C ALA A 620 -35.98 -0.73 6.67
N ASN A 621 -35.66 -2.00 6.39
CA ASN A 621 -36.62 -2.96 5.85
C ASN A 621 -37.75 -3.27 6.83
N ALA A 622 -37.44 -3.42 8.12
CA ALA A 622 -38.45 -3.57 9.16
C ALA A 622 -39.35 -2.33 9.29
N ALA A 623 -38.79 -1.13 9.11
CA ALA A 623 -39.50 0.14 9.12
C ALA A 623 -40.17 0.51 7.78
N ASN A 624 -39.99 -0.30 6.73
CA ASN A 624 -40.48 -0.04 5.37
C ASN A 624 -39.94 1.27 4.77
N GLN A 625 -38.66 1.57 5.01
CA GLN A 625 -37.93 2.77 4.61
C GLN A 625 -36.59 2.43 3.93
N THR A 626 -36.52 1.32 3.20
CA THR A 626 -35.32 0.91 2.46
C THR A 626 -35.03 1.87 1.30
N PRO A 627 -33.76 2.00 0.88
CA PRO A 627 -33.43 2.63 -0.41
C PRO A 627 -33.96 1.77 -1.57
N ASP A 628 -33.83 2.29 -2.79
CA ASP A 628 -34.16 1.54 -4.00
C ASP A 628 -33.05 0.53 -4.34
N LEU A 629 -31.79 0.96 -4.18
CA LEU A 629 -30.58 0.19 -4.43
C LEU A 629 -29.59 0.35 -3.26
N ALA A 630 -28.90 -0.72 -2.89
CA ALA A 630 -27.74 -0.67 -2.02
C ALA A 630 -26.49 -1.18 -2.76
N LEU A 631 -25.36 -0.52 -2.53
CA LEU A 631 -24.05 -0.82 -3.11
C LEU A 631 -23.01 -1.00 -2.00
N GLY A 632 -21.94 -1.71 -2.32
CA GLY A 632 -20.84 -2.01 -1.41
C GLY A 632 -21.22 -2.95 -0.28
N VAL A 633 -22.34 -3.68 -0.37
CA VAL A 633 -22.77 -4.60 0.69
C VAL A 633 -21.98 -5.90 0.60
N THR A 634 -21.80 -6.56 1.74
CA THR A 634 -21.18 -7.88 1.84
C THR A 634 -21.92 -8.87 0.97
N SER A 635 -21.19 -9.71 0.22
CA SER A 635 -21.73 -10.59 -0.82
C SER A 635 -22.92 -11.46 -0.38
N GLY A 636 -22.92 -11.98 0.86
CA GLY A 636 -24.02 -12.78 1.42
C GLY A 636 -25.27 -11.99 1.84
N LEU A 637 -25.22 -10.65 1.89
CA LEU A 637 -26.34 -9.85 2.37
C LEU A 637 -27.54 -9.91 1.42
N ALA A 638 -27.30 -9.99 0.11
CA ALA A 638 -28.37 -10.12 -0.88
C ALA A 638 -29.25 -11.36 -0.65
N PHE A 639 -28.61 -12.50 -0.35
CA PHE A 639 -29.27 -13.74 0.07
C PHE A 639 -30.07 -13.54 1.35
N GLU A 640 -29.48 -12.88 2.35
CA GLU A 640 -30.11 -12.64 3.64
C GLU A 640 -31.43 -11.85 3.54
N PHE A 641 -31.52 -10.89 2.62
CA PHE A 641 -32.78 -10.19 2.32
C PHE A 641 -33.74 -11.04 1.48
N ALA A 642 -33.23 -11.89 0.59
CA ALA A 642 -34.06 -12.78 -0.24
C ALA A 642 -34.80 -13.79 0.65
N LEU A 643 -34.08 -14.39 1.59
CA LEU A 643 -34.61 -15.35 2.56
C LEU A 643 -35.71 -14.75 3.45
N ARG A 644 -35.60 -13.46 3.80
CA ARG A 644 -36.54 -12.75 4.70
C ARG A 644 -37.72 -12.14 3.94
N GLY A 645 -38.53 -12.99 3.33
CA GLY A 645 -39.79 -12.59 2.69
C GLY A 645 -39.62 -11.87 1.35
N ASN A 646 -38.60 -12.26 0.56
CA ASN A 646 -38.26 -11.65 -0.74
C ASN A 646 -38.05 -10.13 -0.64
N ALA A 647 -37.37 -9.66 0.41
CA ALA A 647 -37.13 -8.23 0.59
C ALA A 647 -36.16 -7.65 -0.47
N SER A 648 -35.33 -8.51 -1.07
CA SER A 648 -34.52 -8.20 -2.25
C SER A 648 -35.16 -8.68 -3.54
N TYR A 649 -35.02 -7.88 -4.59
CA TYR A 649 -35.50 -8.17 -5.93
C TYR A 649 -34.53 -9.13 -6.62
N PRO A 650 -35.00 -10.20 -7.28
CA PRO A 650 -34.12 -11.09 -8.02
C PRO A 650 -33.62 -10.40 -9.29
N LEU A 651 -32.33 -10.09 -9.36
CA LEU A 651 -31.72 -9.44 -10.52
C LEU A 651 -31.77 -10.34 -11.76
N SER A 652 -31.74 -11.65 -11.58
CA SER A 652 -31.91 -12.62 -12.68
C SER A 652 -33.30 -12.59 -13.36
N ASP A 653 -34.25 -11.80 -12.84
CA ASP A 653 -35.55 -11.58 -13.50
C ASP A 653 -35.49 -10.50 -14.61
N PHE A 654 -34.37 -9.77 -14.75
CA PHE A 654 -34.15 -8.87 -15.89
C PHE A 654 -33.65 -9.64 -17.11
N ASP A 655 -34.22 -9.35 -18.29
CA ASP A 655 -33.92 -10.06 -19.55
C ASP A 655 -32.43 -9.95 -19.95
N ASP A 656 -31.79 -8.83 -19.63
CA ASP A 656 -30.39 -8.50 -19.91
C ASP A 656 -29.43 -8.84 -18.75
N PHE A 657 -29.91 -9.44 -17.65
CA PHE A 657 -29.06 -9.73 -16.48
C PHE A 657 -27.81 -10.55 -16.81
N TRP A 658 -27.97 -11.57 -17.64
CA TRP A 658 -26.88 -12.49 -17.96
C TRP A 658 -25.76 -11.86 -18.79
N GLU A 659 -26.03 -10.73 -19.47
CA GLU A 659 -25.00 -9.87 -20.07
C GLU A 659 -24.01 -9.42 -18.99
N TYR A 660 -24.51 -8.80 -17.93
CA TYR A 660 -23.71 -8.26 -16.83
C TYR A 660 -23.16 -9.36 -15.91
N ALA A 661 -23.89 -10.46 -15.71
CA ALA A 661 -23.41 -11.60 -14.95
C ALA A 661 -22.20 -12.27 -15.63
N SER A 662 -22.13 -12.26 -16.97
CA SER A 662 -21.00 -12.81 -17.72
C SER A 662 -19.72 -11.97 -17.60
N MET A 663 -19.85 -10.68 -17.27
CA MET A 663 -18.74 -9.73 -17.10
C MET A 663 -18.02 -9.88 -15.76
N VAL A 664 -18.61 -10.54 -14.76
CA VAL A 664 -18.02 -10.74 -13.43
C VAL A 664 -17.47 -12.16 -13.23
N PRO A 665 -16.61 -12.43 -12.22
CA PRO A 665 -16.21 -13.78 -11.85
C PRO A 665 -17.43 -14.62 -11.48
N ALA A 666 -17.67 -15.72 -12.21
CA ALA A 666 -18.82 -16.60 -12.02
C ALA A 666 -18.93 -17.11 -10.57
N GLY A 667 -17.79 -17.38 -9.93
CA GLY A 667 -17.75 -17.87 -8.56
C GLY A 667 -18.25 -16.87 -7.52
N GLN A 668 -18.20 -15.56 -7.78
CA GLN A 668 -18.74 -14.56 -6.84
C GLN A 668 -20.27 -14.52 -6.83
N LEU A 669 -20.91 -14.89 -7.94
CA LEU A 669 -22.37 -14.94 -8.07
C LEU A 669 -23.00 -15.99 -7.13
N MET A 670 -22.24 -17.02 -6.76
CA MET A 670 -22.68 -18.10 -5.85
C MET A 670 -23.21 -17.56 -4.52
N SER A 671 -22.56 -16.53 -3.96
CA SER A 671 -22.94 -15.92 -2.68
C SER A 671 -24.34 -15.28 -2.69
N SER A 672 -24.80 -14.87 -3.88
CA SER A 672 -26.08 -14.18 -4.10
C SER A 672 -27.16 -15.11 -4.68
N LEU A 673 -26.86 -16.40 -4.81
CA LEU A 673 -27.75 -17.41 -5.37
C LEU A 673 -28.74 -17.96 -4.33
N TYR A 674 -30.02 -17.86 -4.64
CA TYR A 674 -31.10 -18.42 -3.83
C TYR A 674 -32.25 -18.91 -4.70
N GLN A 675 -32.65 -20.17 -4.53
CA GLN A 675 -33.82 -20.75 -5.21
C GLN A 675 -33.80 -20.53 -6.74
N ASP A 676 -32.67 -20.85 -7.38
CA ASP A 676 -32.39 -20.66 -8.82
C ASP A 676 -32.34 -19.21 -9.31
N LYS A 677 -32.35 -18.22 -8.41
CA LYS A 677 -32.28 -16.80 -8.76
C LYS A 677 -31.06 -16.11 -8.16
N ILE A 678 -30.55 -15.11 -8.87
CA ILE A 678 -29.45 -14.26 -8.40
C ILE A 678 -30.01 -12.94 -7.88
N TYR A 679 -29.64 -12.55 -6.66
CA TYR A 679 -30.17 -11.37 -5.97
C TYR A 679 -29.19 -10.20 -5.88
N GLY A 680 -27.96 -10.37 -6.36
CA GLY A 680 -26.94 -9.34 -6.31
C GLY A 680 -25.93 -9.47 -7.44
N LEU A 681 -25.35 -8.34 -7.84
CA LEU A 681 -24.30 -8.26 -8.85
C LEU A 681 -23.01 -7.81 -8.16
N PRO A 682 -21.94 -8.63 -8.16
CA PRO A 682 -20.64 -8.29 -7.58
C PRO A 682 -20.08 -6.96 -8.10
N GLU A 683 -19.54 -6.15 -7.20
CA GLU A 683 -18.99 -4.81 -7.51
C GLU A 683 -17.46 -4.78 -7.45
N THR A 684 -16.88 -5.37 -6.40
CA THR A 684 -15.43 -5.42 -6.22
C THR A 684 -14.96 -6.84 -6.07
N SER A 685 -13.79 -7.12 -6.63
CA SER A 685 -13.10 -8.38 -6.46
C SER A 685 -12.01 -8.29 -5.40
N THR A 686 -11.53 -9.46 -4.98
CA THR A 686 -10.30 -9.62 -4.20
C THR A 686 -9.54 -10.81 -4.76
N SER A 687 -8.23 -10.85 -4.56
CA SER A 687 -7.38 -11.97 -4.95
C SER A 687 -6.49 -12.36 -3.78
N GLN A 688 -6.35 -13.66 -3.54
CA GLN A 688 -5.34 -14.20 -2.64
C GLN A 688 -4.09 -14.57 -3.44
N VAL A 689 -2.95 -14.03 -3.03
CA VAL A 689 -1.66 -14.22 -3.72
C VAL A 689 -0.57 -14.56 -2.71
N LEU A 690 0.47 -15.24 -3.18
CA LEU A 690 1.67 -15.55 -2.42
C LEU A 690 2.63 -14.38 -2.48
N PHE A 691 3.02 -13.86 -1.31
CA PHE A 691 4.11 -12.90 -1.17
C PHE A 691 5.37 -13.64 -0.75
N ALA A 692 6.49 -13.35 -1.40
CA ALA A 692 7.79 -13.93 -1.09
C ALA A 692 8.88 -12.86 -1.03
N ARG A 693 9.74 -12.93 0.00
CA ARG A 693 10.98 -12.15 0.09
C ARG A 693 12.05 -12.78 -0.81
N SER A 694 12.22 -12.21 -1.99
CA SER A 694 13.10 -12.75 -3.04
C SER A 694 14.55 -12.80 -2.60
N ASP A 695 15.00 -11.74 -1.94
CA ASP A 695 16.33 -11.63 -1.34
C ASP A 695 16.59 -12.74 -0.31
N ILE A 696 15.62 -13.04 0.55
CA ILE A 696 15.73 -14.12 1.52
C ILE A 696 15.73 -15.48 0.81
N MET A 697 14.87 -15.69 -0.20
CA MET A 697 14.82 -16.96 -0.95
C MET A 697 16.13 -17.25 -1.69
N GLU A 698 16.86 -16.22 -2.12
CA GLU A 698 18.20 -16.33 -2.70
C GLU A 698 19.23 -16.77 -1.65
N VAL A 699 19.24 -16.10 -0.49
CA VAL A 699 20.20 -16.36 0.60
C VAL A 699 20.05 -17.76 1.20
N ILE A 700 18.82 -18.21 1.45
CA ILE A 700 18.59 -19.55 2.01
C ILE A 700 18.64 -20.66 0.96
N GLY A 701 18.84 -20.30 -0.31
CA GLY A 701 19.09 -21.23 -1.41
C GLY A 701 20.36 -22.07 -1.22
N ASP A 702 20.52 -23.10 -2.06
CA ASP A 702 21.72 -23.94 -2.04
C ASP A 702 22.70 -23.51 -3.14
N GLY A 703 23.95 -23.24 -2.77
CA GLY A 703 25.04 -22.98 -3.72
C GLY A 703 24.86 -21.75 -4.61
N GLY A 704 24.08 -20.75 -4.17
CA GLY A 704 23.74 -19.56 -4.94
C GLY A 704 22.53 -19.72 -5.87
N THR A 705 21.73 -20.79 -5.70
CA THR A 705 20.48 -21.00 -6.44
C THR A 705 19.28 -20.63 -5.57
N LYS A 706 18.49 -19.64 -6.00
CA LYS A 706 17.24 -19.21 -5.34
C LYS A 706 16.29 -20.40 -5.11
N ILE A 707 15.61 -20.44 -3.96
CA ILE A 707 14.53 -21.40 -3.73
C ILE A 707 13.34 -21.04 -4.63
N ASP A 708 12.88 -22.01 -5.44
CA ASP A 708 11.67 -21.85 -6.24
C ASP A 708 10.43 -21.67 -5.35
N LEU A 709 9.54 -20.77 -5.77
CA LEU A 709 8.29 -20.52 -5.04
C LEU A 709 7.36 -21.74 -5.14
N PRO A 710 6.68 -22.13 -4.04
CA PRO A 710 5.84 -23.32 -4.03
C PRO A 710 4.57 -23.15 -4.86
N GLU A 711 4.41 -23.97 -5.89
CA GLU A 711 3.15 -24.05 -6.66
C GLU A 711 2.09 -24.89 -5.96
N THR A 712 2.51 -25.86 -5.13
CA THR A 712 1.62 -26.77 -4.41
C THR A 712 1.88 -26.78 -2.91
N TRP A 713 0.90 -27.26 -2.13
CA TRP A 713 1.07 -27.44 -0.68
C TRP A 713 2.19 -28.42 -0.32
N ASP A 714 2.46 -29.42 -1.17
CA ASP A 714 3.56 -30.36 -0.96
C ASP A 714 4.93 -29.69 -1.18
N ASP A 715 5.03 -28.79 -2.16
CA ASP A 715 6.24 -27.97 -2.37
C ASP A 715 6.49 -27.08 -1.16
N LEU A 716 5.45 -26.44 -0.62
CA LEU A 716 5.54 -25.66 0.62
C LEU A 716 6.05 -26.53 1.78
N ILE A 717 5.46 -27.72 1.97
CA ILE A 717 5.88 -28.65 3.02
C ILE A 717 7.37 -29.03 2.89
N ASN A 718 7.88 -29.19 1.67
CA ASN A 718 9.27 -29.53 1.42
C ASN A 718 10.24 -28.38 1.76
N ILE A 719 9.84 -27.11 1.57
CA ILE A 719 10.68 -25.95 1.89
C ILE A 719 10.60 -25.53 3.36
N LEU A 720 9.52 -25.88 4.09
CA LEU A 720 9.33 -25.47 5.48
C LEU A 720 10.51 -25.83 6.42
N PRO A 721 11.08 -27.05 6.38
CA PRO A 721 12.24 -27.38 7.23
C PRO A 721 13.43 -26.46 7.01
N ARG A 722 13.65 -26.02 5.75
CA ARG A 722 14.71 -25.07 5.42
C ARG A 722 14.41 -23.71 6.04
N LEU A 723 13.22 -23.14 5.80
CA LEU A 723 12.80 -21.87 6.42
C LEU A 723 12.95 -21.89 7.95
N GLN A 724 12.48 -22.96 8.58
CA GLN A 724 12.50 -23.11 10.03
C GLN A 724 13.91 -23.28 10.60
N SER A 725 14.86 -23.84 9.84
CA SER A 725 16.27 -23.89 10.25
C SER A 725 16.91 -22.51 10.38
N PHE A 726 16.35 -21.50 9.72
CA PHE A 726 16.70 -20.08 9.84
C PHE A 726 15.73 -19.30 10.73
N GLY A 727 14.93 -19.98 11.58
CA GLY A 727 14.01 -19.31 12.50
C GLY A 727 12.82 -18.60 11.83
N MET A 728 12.62 -18.84 10.52
CA MET A 728 11.55 -18.29 9.69
C MET A 728 10.39 -19.27 9.54
N ASN A 729 9.26 -18.81 9.02
CA ASN A 729 8.08 -19.65 8.82
C ASN A 729 7.20 -19.16 7.64
N PHE A 730 6.04 -19.78 7.47
CA PHE A 730 5.03 -19.40 6.48
C PHE A 730 3.77 -18.80 7.13
N TYR A 731 3.21 -17.74 6.55
CA TYR A 731 1.91 -17.20 6.96
C TYR A 731 0.77 -17.79 6.13
N TYR A 732 -0.14 -18.49 6.81
CA TYR A 732 -1.43 -18.89 6.25
C TYR A 732 -2.56 -18.04 6.87
N PRO A 733 -3.60 -17.62 6.14
CA PRO A 733 -4.60 -16.66 6.64
C PRO A 733 -5.39 -17.12 7.87
N ALA A 734 -5.45 -18.42 8.18
CA ALA A 734 -6.02 -18.90 9.44
C ALA A 734 -5.18 -18.51 10.67
N SER A 735 -3.96 -17.99 10.51
CA SER A 735 -3.12 -17.50 11.59
C SER A 735 -3.43 -16.07 12.03
N VAL A 736 -4.41 -15.37 11.43
CA VAL A 736 -4.71 -13.96 11.78
C VAL A 736 -5.21 -13.73 13.21
N SER A 737 -5.90 -14.69 13.82
CA SER A 737 -6.40 -14.56 15.21
C SER A 737 -6.46 -15.91 15.91
N THR A 738 -6.24 -15.95 17.23
CA THR A 738 -6.34 -17.18 18.04
C THR A 738 -7.74 -17.75 18.24
N SER A 739 -8.80 -16.96 18.05
CA SER A 739 -10.16 -17.32 18.47
C SER A 739 -11.01 -17.81 17.29
N LEU A 740 -11.65 -16.89 16.57
CA LEU A 740 -12.54 -17.20 15.46
C LEU A 740 -11.76 -17.13 14.14
N LYS A 741 -11.65 -18.27 13.46
CA LYS A 741 -11.06 -18.34 12.12
C LYS A 741 -12.09 -17.89 11.07
N PRO A 742 -11.69 -17.04 10.10
CA PRO A 742 -12.54 -16.73 8.96
C PRO A 742 -12.95 -17.99 8.19
N LEU A 743 -14.15 -18.00 7.62
CA LEU A 743 -14.62 -19.13 6.82
C LEU A 743 -13.74 -19.33 5.58
N SER A 744 -13.36 -18.23 4.91
CA SER A 744 -12.50 -18.23 3.73
C SER A 744 -11.17 -18.95 3.94
N SER A 745 -10.54 -18.78 5.12
CA SER A 745 -9.25 -19.42 5.41
C SER A 745 -9.36 -20.86 5.86
N THR A 746 -10.50 -21.31 6.39
CA THR A 746 -10.67 -22.70 6.87
C THR A 746 -11.25 -23.64 5.82
N VAL A 747 -11.91 -23.09 4.80
CA VAL A 747 -12.57 -23.84 3.74
C VAL A 747 -11.72 -24.00 2.49
N GLN A 748 -10.74 -23.12 2.26
CA GLN A 748 -9.90 -23.12 1.04
C GLN A 748 -9.39 -24.52 0.66
N MET A 749 -8.74 -25.23 1.59
CA MET A 749 -8.22 -26.58 1.30
C MET A 749 -9.34 -27.59 1.02
N ILE A 750 -10.50 -27.50 1.69
CA ILE A 750 -11.64 -28.37 1.40
C ILE A 750 -12.05 -28.21 -0.06
N LEU A 751 -12.16 -26.98 -0.54
CA LEU A 751 -12.53 -26.67 -1.93
C LEU A 751 -11.47 -27.16 -2.92
N GLN A 752 -10.19 -26.97 -2.60
CA GLN A 752 -9.10 -27.40 -3.49
C GLN A 752 -9.00 -28.92 -3.66
N TYR A 753 -9.41 -29.69 -2.65
CA TYR A 753 -9.54 -31.14 -2.73
C TYR A 753 -10.86 -31.61 -3.37
N GLY A 754 -11.77 -30.69 -3.76
CA GLY A 754 -13.10 -31.00 -4.31
C GLY A 754 -14.12 -31.42 -3.26
N GLY A 755 -13.88 -31.12 -1.98
CA GLY A 755 -14.78 -31.43 -0.88
C GLY A 755 -16.01 -30.53 -0.84
N LYS A 756 -17.15 -31.09 -0.40
CA LYS A 756 -18.40 -30.36 -0.17
C LYS A 756 -18.57 -30.02 1.31
N LEU A 757 -19.13 -28.86 1.61
CA LEU A 757 -19.39 -28.43 3.00
C LEU A 757 -20.73 -28.92 3.54
N TYR A 758 -21.73 -29.07 2.65
CA TYR A 758 -23.11 -29.39 3.00
C TYR A 758 -23.65 -30.54 2.15
N SER A 759 -24.71 -31.18 2.64
CA SER A 759 -25.50 -32.17 1.88
C SER A 759 -26.20 -31.51 0.69
N ASP A 760 -26.55 -32.31 -0.32
CA ASP A 760 -27.20 -31.79 -1.54
C ASP A 760 -28.59 -31.18 -1.26
N ASP A 761 -29.22 -31.53 -0.13
CA ASP A 761 -30.48 -30.93 0.37
C ASP A 761 -30.27 -29.68 1.26
N GLY A 762 -29.02 -29.36 1.63
CA GLY A 762 -28.65 -28.23 2.47
C GLY A 762 -29.02 -28.34 3.96
N TYR A 763 -29.64 -29.44 4.42
CA TYR A 763 -30.12 -29.57 5.80
C TYR A 763 -29.05 -30.00 6.81
N SER A 764 -27.87 -30.41 6.34
CA SER A 764 -26.78 -30.88 7.19
C SER A 764 -25.42 -30.60 6.57
N ILE A 765 -24.35 -30.62 7.38
CA ILE A 765 -22.99 -30.52 6.87
C ILE A 765 -22.47 -31.86 6.32
N ASN A 766 -21.60 -31.82 5.33
CA ASN A 766 -20.96 -32.98 4.70
C ASN A 766 -19.42 -32.96 4.80
N LEU A 767 -18.89 -32.74 6.00
CA LEU A 767 -17.43 -32.71 6.23
C LEU A 767 -16.78 -34.10 6.38
N ARG A 768 -17.56 -35.19 6.24
CA ARG A 768 -17.12 -36.59 6.40
C ARG A 768 -16.69 -37.24 5.09
N SER A 769 -16.82 -36.57 3.94
CA SER A 769 -16.30 -37.11 2.68
C SER A 769 -14.78 -37.25 2.73
N GLU A 770 -14.22 -38.12 1.89
CA GLU A 770 -12.79 -38.35 1.85
C GLU A 770 -12.02 -37.06 1.51
N GLU A 771 -12.55 -36.29 0.57
CA GLU A 771 -12.02 -35.02 0.08
C GLU A 771 -12.06 -33.94 1.17
N SER A 772 -13.20 -33.79 1.86
CA SER A 772 -13.36 -32.80 2.94
C SER A 772 -12.47 -33.13 4.15
N LEU A 773 -12.35 -34.41 4.50
CA LEU A 773 -11.42 -34.85 5.56
C LEU A 773 -9.97 -34.64 5.17
N LYS A 774 -9.59 -34.89 3.90
CA LYS A 774 -8.24 -34.59 3.39
C LYS A 774 -7.93 -33.11 3.49
N GLY A 775 -8.81 -32.23 3.00
CA GLY A 775 -8.62 -30.78 3.08
C GLY A 775 -8.48 -30.27 4.51
N LEU A 776 -9.36 -30.69 5.42
CA LEU A 776 -9.25 -30.35 6.84
C LEU A 776 -7.97 -30.89 7.48
N LYS A 777 -7.58 -32.12 7.14
CA LYS A 777 -6.35 -32.74 7.65
C LYS A 777 -5.12 -32.01 7.18
N THR A 778 -4.99 -31.70 5.89
CA THR A 778 -3.89 -30.91 5.35
C THR A 778 -3.79 -29.57 6.08
N LEU A 779 -4.92 -28.88 6.26
CA LEU A 779 -4.94 -27.60 6.97
C LEU A 779 -4.45 -27.74 8.41
N THR A 780 -4.93 -28.73 9.15
CA THR A 780 -4.51 -28.92 10.55
C THR A 780 -3.07 -29.40 10.66
N ASP A 781 -2.60 -30.24 9.73
CA ASP A 781 -1.25 -30.79 9.71
C ASP A 781 -0.20 -29.70 9.51
N LEU A 782 -0.50 -28.65 8.74
CA LEU A 782 0.35 -27.45 8.65
C LEU A 782 0.73 -26.91 10.04
N TYR A 783 -0.19 -26.95 11.00
CA TYR A 783 0.05 -26.47 12.35
C TYR A 783 0.54 -27.55 13.31
N THR A 784 -0.02 -28.77 13.25
CA THR A 784 0.29 -29.82 14.23
C THR A 784 1.53 -30.63 13.90
N ILE A 785 1.86 -30.77 12.61
CA ILE A 785 3.02 -31.53 12.12
C ILE A 785 4.10 -30.55 11.66
N TYR A 786 3.74 -29.63 10.78
CA TYR A 786 4.70 -28.73 10.13
C TYR A 786 4.93 -27.41 10.88
N SER A 787 4.33 -27.25 12.07
CA SER A 787 4.64 -26.18 13.03
C SER A 787 4.50 -24.74 12.47
N LEU A 788 3.47 -24.48 11.64
CA LEU A 788 3.09 -23.12 11.30
C LEU A 788 2.64 -22.33 12.55
N PRO A 789 2.86 -20.99 12.58
CA PRO A 789 2.46 -20.16 13.70
C PRO A 789 0.94 -20.08 13.80
N THR A 790 0.38 -20.46 14.96
CA THR A 790 -1.08 -20.45 15.17
C THR A 790 -1.70 -19.04 15.25
N GLU A 791 -0.86 -18.04 15.49
CA GLU A 791 -1.20 -16.61 15.53
C GLU A 791 -0.05 -15.78 14.97
N VAL A 792 -0.38 -14.84 14.10
CA VAL A 792 0.51 -13.81 13.57
C VAL A 792 -0.25 -12.50 13.64
N GLY A 793 0.11 -11.65 14.60
CA GLY A 793 -0.64 -10.42 14.89
C GLY A 793 -0.68 -9.45 13.71
N ASN A 794 0.39 -9.38 12.92
CA ASN A 794 0.46 -8.57 11.72
C ASN A 794 1.43 -9.18 10.70
N PHE A 795 0.90 -9.78 9.64
CA PHE A 795 1.71 -10.41 8.59
C PHE A 795 2.59 -9.40 7.84
N PHE A 796 2.09 -8.20 7.55
CA PHE A 796 2.87 -7.14 6.91
C PHE A 796 4.18 -6.85 7.65
N ASN A 797 4.12 -6.65 8.97
CA ASN A 797 5.31 -6.43 9.78
C ASN A 797 6.21 -7.67 9.79
N SER A 798 5.65 -8.86 10.00
CA SER A 798 6.45 -10.10 10.01
C SER A 798 7.20 -10.36 8.69
N PHE A 799 6.58 -9.99 7.57
CA PHE A 799 7.16 -10.08 6.22
C PHE A 799 8.18 -8.98 5.96
N ARG A 800 7.85 -7.73 6.28
CA ARG A 800 8.73 -6.55 6.14
C ARG A 800 10.07 -6.80 6.82
N TYR A 801 10.00 -7.45 7.98
CA TYR A 801 11.14 -7.75 8.82
C TYR A 801 11.75 -9.14 8.61
N GLY A 802 11.34 -9.88 7.58
CA GLY A 802 11.96 -11.17 7.22
C GLY A 802 11.65 -12.35 8.14
N SER A 803 11.00 -12.13 9.30
CA SER A 803 10.66 -13.22 10.23
C SER A 803 9.67 -14.26 9.67
N ILE A 804 8.81 -13.84 8.74
CA ILE A 804 7.92 -14.71 7.96
C ILE A 804 8.02 -14.25 6.50
N PRO A 805 9.03 -14.74 5.75
CA PRO A 805 9.37 -14.24 4.42
C PRO A 805 8.43 -14.74 3.32
N LEU A 806 7.48 -15.64 3.64
CA LEU A 806 6.60 -16.29 2.68
C LEU A 806 5.19 -16.39 3.28
N GLY A 807 4.15 -16.01 2.52
CA GLY A 807 2.78 -16.14 3.01
C GLY A 807 1.71 -15.64 2.06
N ILE A 808 0.45 -15.99 2.36
CA ILE A 808 -0.71 -15.59 1.54
C ILE A 808 -1.28 -14.26 2.04
N GLY A 809 -1.36 -13.29 1.14
CA GLY A 809 -1.98 -11.98 1.39
C GLY A 809 -2.95 -11.59 0.27
N ASP A 810 -3.32 -10.32 0.24
CA ASP A 810 -4.24 -9.74 -0.74
C ASP A 810 -3.72 -8.39 -1.28
N LEU A 811 -4.54 -7.67 -2.04
CA LEU A 811 -4.21 -6.34 -2.55
C LEU A 811 -3.83 -5.35 -1.44
N SER A 812 -4.44 -5.43 -0.26
CA SER A 812 -4.12 -4.53 0.87
C SER A 812 -2.68 -4.75 1.36
N MET A 813 -2.22 -6.01 1.39
CA MET A 813 -0.82 -6.35 1.68
C MET A 813 0.13 -5.76 0.63
N TYR A 814 -0.18 -5.93 -0.66
CA TYR A 814 0.62 -5.35 -1.75
C TYR A 814 0.76 -3.83 -1.62
N LEU A 815 -0.36 -3.12 -1.41
CA LEU A 815 -0.34 -1.65 -1.28
C LEU A 815 0.45 -1.21 -0.04
N SER A 816 0.35 -1.96 1.05
CA SER A 816 1.14 -1.69 2.26
C SER A 816 2.64 -1.87 1.98
N LEU A 817 3.06 -2.94 1.30
CA LEU A 817 4.47 -3.14 0.93
C LEU A 817 4.97 -2.05 -0.02
N LYS A 818 4.21 -1.74 -1.06
CA LYS A 818 4.58 -0.77 -2.08
C LYS A 818 4.77 0.65 -1.52
N TYR A 819 3.88 1.10 -0.64
CA TYR A 819 3.85 2.51 -0.21
C TYR A 819 4.32 2.75 1.24
N VAL A 820 4.41 1.71 2.07
CA VAL A 820 4.78 1.84 3.50
C VAL A 820 6.11 1.14 3.82
N ALA A 821 6.62 0.27 2.93
CA ALA A 821 7.92 -0.40 3.08
C ALA A 821 8.84 -0.17 1.87
N PRO A 822 9.21 1.10 1.58
CA PRO A 822 10.01 1.43 0.40
C PRO A 822 11.42 0.81 0.45
N GLU A 823 11.93 0.43 1.62
CA GLU A 823 13.21 -0.28 1.76
C GLU A 823 13.19 -1.70 1.18
N LEU A 824 12.01 -2.25 0.91
CA LEU A 824 11.86 -3.57 0.28
C LEU A 824 11.72 -3.48 -1.24
N VAL A 825 11.77 -2.29 -1.85
CA VAL A 825 11.63 -2.15 -3.30
C VAL A 825 12.67 -3.02 -4.03
N GLY A 826 12.18 -3.95 -4.87
CA GLY A 826 13.01 -4.92 -5.59
C GLY A 826 13.37 -6.20 -4.82
N ASN A 827 13.03 -6.29 -3.53
CA ASN A 827 13.42 -7.40 -2.64
C ASN A 827 12.27 -8.39 -2.35
N TRP A 828 11.13 -8.26 -3.02
CA TRP A 828 10.00 -9.16 -2.90
C TRP A 828 9.29 -9.33 -4.23
N GLU A 829 8.54 -10.42 -4.33
CA GLU A 829 7.77 -10.78 -5.51
C GLU A 829 6.40 -11.34 -5.10
N VAL A 830 5.48 -11.37 -6.07
CA VAL A 830 4.13 -11.91 -5.92
C VAL A 830 3.94 -13.07 -6.88
N ALA A 831 3.35 -14.16 -6.41
CA ALA A 831 3.03 -15.33 -7.21
C ALA A 831 1.63 -15.86 -6.88
N LEU A 832 1.14 -16.84 -7.65
CA LEU A 832 -0.09 -17.54 -7.32
C LEU A 832 0.08 -18.31 -5.99
N PRO A 833 -0.98 -18.42 -5.17
CA PRO A 833 -0.92 -19.19 -3.93
C PRO A 833 -0.74 -20.68 -4.24
N PRO A 834 -0.12 -21.45 -3.31
CA PRO A 834 -0.04 -22.89 -3.41
C PRO A 834 -1.43 -23.52 -3.57
N GLY A 835 -1.54 -24.47 -4.49
CA GLY A 835 -2.76 -25.24 -4.73
C GLY A 835 -2.62 -26.73 -4.46
N VAL A 836 -3.69 -27.47 -4.76
CA VAL A 836 -3.70 -28.94 -4.72
C VAL A 836 -3.57 -29.48 -6.13
N ARG A 837 -2.50 -30.25 -6.38
CA ARG A 837 -2.31 -30.96 -7.65
C ARG A 837 -3.42 -31.98 -7.85
N GLN A 838 -4.07 -31.91 -8.99
CA GLN A 838 -5.13 -32.83 -9.40
C GLN A 838 -4.51 -34.11 -9.96
N ASN A 839 -5.24 -35.22 -9.84
CA ASN A 839 -4.81 -36.50 -10.42
C ASN A 839 -5.15 -36.54 -11.93
N CYS A 840 -4.49 -35.70 -12.71
CA CYS A 840 -4.63 -35.58 -14.16
C CYS A 840 -3.32 -35.10 -14.82
N SER A 841 -3.28 -35.06 -16.15
CA SER A 841 -2.20 -34.49 -16.96
C SER A 841 -2.77 -33.72 -18.16
N ILE A 842 -2.29 -32.49 -18.36
CA ILE A 842 -2.62 -31.63 -19.51
C ILE A 842 -2.10 -32.26 -20.80
N GLU A 843 -0.84 -32.72 -20.82
CA GLU A 843 -0.23 -33.39 -21.98
C GLU A 843 -1.03 -34.63 -22.42
N ALA A 844 -1.57 -35.38 -21.46
CA ALA A 844 -2.41 -36.55 -21.72
C ALA A 844 -3.87 -36.20 -22.06
N GLY A 845 -4.27 -34.92 -22.01
CA GLY A 845 -5.64 -34.47 -22.27
C GLY A 845 -6.66 -34.98 -21.24
N THR A 846 -6.23 -35.22 -20.00
CA THR A 846 -7.09 -35.80 -18.93
C THR A 846 -7.53 -34.78 -17.88
N CYS A 847 -6.92 -33.59 -17.87
CA CYS A 847 -7.35 -32.50 -16.98
C CYS A 847 -8.65 -31.87 -17.46
N LYS A 848 -9.44 -31.41 -16.50
CA LYS A 848 -10.64 -30.63 -16.75
C LYS A 848 -10.29 -29.15 -16.65
N ASP A 849 -11.03 -28.34 -17.37
CA ASP A 849 -11.14 -26.92 -17.07
C ASP A 849 -11.92 -26.78 -15.75
N LEU A 850 -11.23 -26.36 -14.69
CA LEU A 850 -11.84 -26.22 -13.38
C LEU A 850 -12.54 -24.86 -13.25
N ASN A 851 -11.92 -23.80 -13.76
CA ASN A 851 -12.34 -22.41 -13.57
C ASN A 851 -13.22 -21.83 -14.70
N GLY A 852 -13.56 -22.64 -15.70
CA GLY A 852 -14.43 -22.29 -16.80
C GLY A 852 -13.82 -21.30 -17.81
N ASP A 853 -12.49 -21.12 -17.83
CA ASP A 853 -11.81 -20.18 -18.74
C ASP A 853 -11.46 -20.79 -20.11
N GLY A 854 -11.80 -22.06 -20.32
CA GLY A 854 -11.53 -22.82 -21.54
C GLY A 854 -10.18 -23.54 -21.55
N THR A 855 -9.39 -23.45 -20.48
CA THR A 855 -8.09 -24.11 -20.36
C THR A 855 -8.11 -25.23 -19.30
N PRO A 856 -7.53 -26.42 -19.57
CA PRO A 856 -7.45 -27.48 -18.56
C PRO A 856 -6.46 -27.18 -17.44
N ASP A 857 -6.80 -27.52 -16.20
CA ASP A 857 -5.99 -27.21 -15.01
C ASP A 857 -5.41 -28.46 -14.31
N GLU A 858 -4.11 -28.42 -13.99
CA GLU A 858 -3.44 -29.45 -13.17
C GLU A 858 -3.44 -29.13 -11.67
N ILE A 859 -3.66 -27.88 -11.28
CA ILE A 859 -3.56 -27.43 -9.89
C ILE A 859 -4.81 -26.64 -9.55
N SER A 860 -5.56 -27.11 -8.55
CA SER A 860 -6.72 -26.39 -8.04
C SER A 860 -6.31 -25.34 -7.01
N ARG A 861 -6.63 -24.08 -7.26
CA ARG A 861 -6.33 -22.94 -6.37
C ARG A 861 -7.56 -22.26 -5.78
N TRP A 862 -8.71 -22.93 -5.80
CA TRP A 862 -9.98 -22.42 -5.26
C TRP A 862 -9.84 -21.69 -3.93
N PHE A 863 -10.41 -20.49 -3.85
CA PHE A 863 -10.56 -19.72 -2.62
C PHE A 863 -11.86 -18.90 -2.62
N ILE A 864 -12.21 -18.35 -1.46
CA ILE A 864 -13.39 -17.49 -1.26
C ILE A 864 -12.92 -16.02 -1.27
N SER A 865 -13.53 -15.19 -2.12
CA SER A 865 -13.12 -13.79 -2.32
C SER A 865 -13.66 -12.85 -1.23
N ASN A 866 -14.90 -13.07 -0.75
CA ASN A 866 -15.59 -12.14 0.16
C ASN A 866 -15.66 -10.69 -0.38
N GLY A 867 -15.91 -10.51 -1.68
CA GLY A 867 -16.10 -9.19 -2.29
C GLY A 867 -17.39 -8.48 -1.85
N THR A 868 -17.62 -7.27 -2.40
CA THR A 868 -18.88 -6.55 -2.22
C THR A 868 -19.82 -6.75 -3.42
N THR A 869 -21.11 -6.62 -3.19
CA THR A 869 -22.18 -6.79 -4.19
C THR A 869 -23.19 -5.67 -4.09
N SER A 870 -24.02 -5.54 -5.13
CA SER A 870 -25.17 -4.66 -5.20
C SER A 870 -26.47 -5.39 -4.87
N LEU A 871 -27.50 -4.66 -4.44
CA LEU A 871 -28.80 -5.20 -4.04
C LEU A 871 -29.95 -4.25 -4.39
N ILE A 872 -30.96 -4.71 -5.13
CA ILE A 872 -32.21 -3.95 -5.36
C ILE A 872 -33.28 -4.43 -4.38
N PHE A 873 -34.05 -3.51 -3.77
CA PHE A 873 -35.13 -3.87 -2.84
C PHE A 873 -36.45 -4.13 -3.56
N SER A 874 -37.11 -5.26 -3.27
CA SER A 874 -38.37 -5.67 -3.93
C SER A 874 -39.54 -4.69 -3.74
N LYS A 875 -39.51 -3.90 -2.67
CA LYS A 875 -40.56 -2.91 -2.37
C LYS A 875 -40.35 -1.57 -3.08
N SER A 876 -39.23 -1.40 -3.77
CA SER A 876 -38.95 -0.19 -4.55
C SER A 876 -40.00 0.00 -5.64
N LYS A 877 -40.41 1.26 -5.85
CA LYS A 877 -41.23 1.64 -7.01
C LYS A 877 -40.39 1.94 -8.25
N LYS A 878 -39.06 1.93 -8.11
CA LYS A 878 -38.05 2.37 -9.08
C LYS A 878 -37.13 1.22 -9.52
N ILE A 879 -37.61 -0.03 -9.47
CA ILE A 879 -36.83 -1.24 -9.77
C ILE A 879 -36.10 -1.15 -11.13
N LYS A 880 -36.76 -0.66 -12.18
CA LYS A 880 -36.13 -0.48 -13.50
C LYS A 880 -35.04 0.59 -13.50
N GLU A 881 -35.32 1.73 -12.87
CA GLU A 881 -34.35 2.84 -12.75
C GLU A 881 -33.12 2.40 -11.93
N ALA A 882 -33.35 1.62 -10.86
CA ALA A 882 -32.29 1.02 -10.05
C ALA A 882 -31.41 0.06 -10.86
N TRP A 883 -32.02 -0.74 -11.74
CA TRP A 883 -31.27 -1.63 -12.63
C TRP A 883 -30.48 -0.87 -13.69
N GLU A 884 -31.08 0.14 -14.35
CA GLU A 884 -30.35 1.00 -15.29
C GLU A 884 -29.14 1.67 -14.63
N PHE A 885 -29.27 2.14 -13.39
CA PHE A 885 -28.15 2.69 -12.65
C PHE A 885 -27.10 1.63 -12.31
N ASN A 886 -27.50 0.43 -11.89
CA ASN A 886 -26.56 -0.64 -11.56
C ASN A 886 -25.76 -1.09 -12.80
N LYS A 887 -26.42 -1.18 -13.97
CA LYS A 887 -25.77 -1.44 -15.27
C LYS A 887 -24.76 -0.37 -15.63
N TRP A 888 -25.14 0.90 -15.51
CA TRP A 888 -24.23 2.03 -15.75
C TRP A 888 -23.04 1.98 -14.80
N TRP A 889 -23.30 1.80 -13.50
CA TRP A 889 -22.25 1.74 -12.48
C TRP A 889 -21.25 0.62 -12.78
N MET A 890 -21.72 -0.56 -13.16
CA MET A 890 -20.88 -1.73 -13.44
C MET A 890 -20.28 -1.77 -14.86
N SER A 891 -20.57 -0.78 -15.69
CA SER A 891 -19.99 -0.69 -17.04
C SER A 891 -18.48 -0.43 -16.99
N THR A 892 -17.76 -0.95 -17.98
CA THR A 892 -16.29 -0.93 -18.02
C THR A 892 -15.74 0.49 -17.95
N ASP A 893 -16.24 1.40 -18.79
CA ASP A 893 -15.79 2.79 -18.84
C ASP A 893 -16.01 3.53 -17.51
N VAL A 894 -17.16 3.31 -16.86
CA VAL A 894 -17.49 3.95 -15.58
C VAL A 894 -16.61 3.42 -14.45
N GLN A 895 -16.34 2.11 -14.42
CA GLN A 895 -15.46 1.50 -13.41
C GLN A 895 -14.01 1.97 -13.56
N VAL A 896 -13.50 2.11 -14.79
CA VAL A 896 -12.15 2.64 -15.07
C VAL A 896 -12.06 4.12 -14.69
N GLU A 897 -13.02 4.93 -15.13
CA GLU A 897 -13.11 6.36 -14.80
C GLU A 897 -13.12 6.59 -13.27
N TYR A 898 -13.91 5.77 -12.56
CA TYR A 898 -13.99 5.84 -11.10
C TYR A 898 -12.66 5.51 -10.44
N ALA A 899 -11.98 4.45 -10.88
CA ALA A 899 -10.69 4.03 -10.35
C ALA A 899 -9.60 5.11 -10.57
N GLU A 900 -9.55 5.70 -11.76
CA GLU A 900 -8.60 6.77 -12.09
C GLU A 900 -8.87 8.04 -11.27
N THR A 901 -10.14 8.46 -11.17
CA THR A 901 -10.54 9.63 -10.38
C THR A 901 -10.19 9.45 -8.90
N LEU A 902 -10.44 8.25 -8.36
CA LEU A 902 -10.12 7.91 -6.98
C LEU A 902 -8.61 8.06 -6.69
N GLN A 903 -7.74 7.52 -7.56
CA GLN A 903 -6.29 7.68 -7.41
C GLN A 903 -5.83 9.13 -7.60
N SER A 904 -6.39 9.87 -8.56
CA SER A 904 -6.03 11.28 -8.78
C SER A 904 -6.38 12.16 -7.58
N MET A 905 -7.52 11.92 -6.93
CA MET A 905 -7.98 12.72 -5.79
C MET A 905 -7.29 12.35 -4.47
N TYR A 906 -6.97 11.07 -4.25
CA TYR A 906 -6.55 10.59 -2.93
C TYR A 906 -5.16 9.93 -2.91
N GLY A 907 -4.52 9.77 -4.06
CA GLY A 907 -3.19 9.22 -4.21
C GLY A 907 -3.18 7.74 -4.63
N PRO A 908 -1.99 7.21 -4.96
CA PRO A 908 -1.85 5.92 -5.65
C PRO A 908 -2.14 4.70 -4.76
N SER A 909 -2.29 4.87 -3.44
CA SER A 909 -2.72 3.82 -2.50
C SER A 909 -4.23 3.56 -2.54
N PHE A 910 -5.03 4.45 -3.14
CA PHE A 910 -6.47 4.28 -3.27
C PHE A 910 -6.81 3.50 -4.54
N VAL A 911 -6.80 2.17 -4.45
CA VAL A 911 -7.02 1.27 -5.59
C VAL A 911 -8.43 0.67 -5.57
N TRP A 912 -9.10 0.71 -6.73
CA TRP A 912 -10.39 0.07 -6.95
C TRP A 912 -10.23 -1.20 -7.78
N PHE A 913 -10.40 -2.38 -7.16
CA PHE A 913 -10.37 -3.66 -7.86
C PHE A 913 -11.78 -4.09 -8.26
N SER A 914 -12.18 -3.73 -9.49
CA SER A 914 -13.52 -4.02 -9.99
C SER A 914 -13.80 -5.52 -10.14
N ALA A 915 -15.05 -5.92 -9.91
CA ALA A 915 -15.53 -7.25 -10.29
C ALA A 915 -15.82 -7.35 -11.80
N ASN A 916 -15.97 -6.25 -12.53
CA ASN A 916 -16.02 -6.29 -13.99
C ASN A 916 -14.62 -6.71 -14.50
N LYS A 917 -14.54 -7.88 -15.15
CA LYS A 917 -13.28 -8.50 -15.59
C LYS A 917 -12.53 -7.67 -16.63
N GLU A 918 -13.24 -6.88 -17.45
CA GLU A 918 -12.64 -5.99 -18.44
C GLU A 918 -12.05 -4.75 -17.76
N ALA A 919 -12.81 -4.11 -16.85
CA ALA A 919 -12.30 -2.99 -16.05
C ALA A 919 -11.16 -3.41 -15.13
N ALA A 920 -11.18 -4.65 -14.63
CA ALA A 920 -10.10 -5.21 -13.83
C ALA A 920 -8.75 -5.30 -14.58
N GLN A 921 -8.75 -5.40 -15.92
CA GLN A 921 -7.51 -5.36 -16.71
C GLN A 921 -6.78 -4.03 -16.56
N GLU A 922 -7.51 -2.95 -16.28
CA GLU A 922 -6.97 -1.60 -16.06
C GLU A 922 -6.64 -1.31 -14.60
N LEU A 923 -6.55 -2.35 -13.74
CA LEU A 923 -6.15 -2.20 -12.35
C LEU A 923 -4.84 -1.41 -12.25
N LEU A 924 -4.87 -0.28 -11.53
CA LEU A 924 -3.81 0.72 -11.50
C LEU A 924 -2.69 0.36 -10.49
N ILE A 925 -2.06 -0.81 -10.70
CA ILE A 925 -0.90 -1.32 -9.93
C ILE A 925 0.20 -1.83 -10.88
N ASP A 926 1.34 -2.27 -10.35
CA ASP A 926 2.44 -2.82 -11.15
C ASP A 926 1.97 -4.03 -11.99
N SER A 927 2.45 -4.13 -13.23
CA SER A 927 1.91 -5.03 -14.26
C SER A 927 2.05 -6.51 -13.93
N ASP A 928 3.21 -6.93 -13.42
CA ASP A 928 3.49 -8.28 -12.94
C ASP A 928 2.55 -8.71 -11.80
N VAL A 929 2.32 -7.82 -10.83
CA VAL A 929 1.40 -8.11 -9.73
C VAL A 929 -0.05 -8.13 -10.20
N ARG A 930 -0.42 -7.20 -11.09
CA ARG A 930 -1.75 -7.16 -11.70
C ARG A 930 -2.06 -8.47 -12.44
N GLU A 931 -1.14 -8.97 -13.25
CA GLU A 931 -1.31 -10.23 -13.98
C GLU A 931 -1.54 -11.41 -13.03
N VAL A 932 -0.76 -11.50 -11.95
CA VAL A 932 -0.96 -12.54 -10.91
C VAL A 932 -2.31 -12.39 -10.20
N MET A 933 -2.73 -11.16 -9.89
CA MET A 933 -4.03 -10.92 -9.26
C MET A 933 -5.21 -11.26 -10.17
N LEU A 934 -5.11 -10.98 -11.47
CA LEU A 934 -6.11 -11.32 -12.47
C LEU A 934 -6.18 -12.83 -12.71
N GLU A 935 -5.04 -13.51 -12.74
CA GLU A 935 -4.99 -14.96 -12.81
C GLU A 935 -5.60 -15.59 -11.54
N ALA A 936 -5.24 -15.08 -10.35
CA ALA A 936 -5.87 -15.49 -9.10
C ALA A 936 -7.39 -15.25 -9.09
N GLN A 937 -7.89 -14.18 -9.72
CA GLN A 937 -9.34 -13.88 -9.76
C GLN A 937 -10.17 -15.01 -10.40
N LYS A 938 -9.60 -15.79 -11.31
CA LYS A 938 -10.28 -16.94 -11.94
C LYS A 938 -10.60 -18.06 -10.93
N TRP A 939 -9.82 -18.16 -9.87
CA TRP A 939 -9.93 -19.20 -8.83
C TRP A 939 -10.89 -18.85 -7.70
N ILE A 940 -11.73 -17.82 -7.88
CA ILE A 940 -12.75 -17.45 -6.90
C ILE A 940 -13.93 -18.43 -7.01
N ILE A 941 -14.31 -19.02 -5.87
CA ILE A 941 -15.55 -19.77 -5.71
C ILE A 941 -16.16 -19.44 -4.35
N ASP A 942 -17.07 -18.47 -4.33
CA ASP A 942 -17.84 -18.18 -3.13
C ASP A 942 -18.87 -19.30 -2.88
N LEU A 943 -19.36 -19.39 -1.64
CA LEU A 943 -20.31 -20.42 -1.26
C LEU A 943 -21.74 -19.92 -1.41
N GLN A 944 -22.61 -20.76 -1.96
CA GLN A 944 -24.05 -20.55 -1.81
C GLN A 944 -24.39 -20.53 -0.32
N GLN A 945 -25.11 -19.49 0.08
CA GLN A 945 -25.47 -19.27 1.48
C GLN A 945 -26.59 -20.21 1.93
N LEU A 946 -26.57 -20.55 3.22
CA LEU A 946 -27.60 -21.35 3.90
C LEU A 946 -28.13 -20.63 5.13
N PRO A 947 -29.42 -20.82 5.51
CA PRO A 947 -29.89 -20.44 6.82
C PRO A 947 -29.01 -21.04 7.93
N GLY A 948 -28.37 -20.18 8.72
CA GLY A 948 -27.45 -20.61 9.78
C GLY A 948 -25.97 -20.72 9.38
N GLN A 949 -25.57 -20.20 8.21
CA GLN A 949 -24.16 -20.21 7.72
C GLN A 949 -23.12 -19.77 8.76
N TYR A 950 -23.44 -18.78 9.61
CA TYR A 950 -22.55 -18.31 10.67
C TYR A 950 -22.10 -19.44 11.62
N MET A 951 -22.92 -20.49 11.79
CA MET A 951 -22.58 -21.65 12.60
C MET A 951 -21.60 -22.58 11.89
N ILE A 952 -21.60 -22.63 10.56
CA ILE A 952 -20.61 -23.38 9.78
C ILE A 952 -19.23 -22.76 10.00
N GLN A 953 -19.12 -21.43 9.91
CA GLN A 953 -17.86 -20.73 10.19
C GLN A 953 -17.36 -21.02 11.61
N ARG A 954 -18.22 -20.86 12.62
CA ARG A 954 -17.85 -21.14 14.02
C ARG A 954 -17.47 -22.61 14.21
N GLY A 955 -18.24 -23.53 13.65
CA GLY A 955 -18.04 -24.96 13.81
C GLY A 955 -16.76 -25.47 13.12
N ILE A 956 -16.44 -24.99 11.93
CA ILE A 956 -15.16 -25.32 11.26
C ILE A 956 -13.98 -24.67 12.01
N SER A 957 -14.14 -23.45 12.49
CA SER A 957 -13.16 -22.81 13.39
C SER A 957 -12.95 -23.64 14.66
N ASP A 958 -14.00 -24.21 15.25
CA ASP A 958 -13.92 -25.06 16.43
C ASP A 958 -13.28 -26.42 16.11
N ILE A 959 -13.55 -27.00 14.94
CA ILE A 959 -12.83 -28.18 14.44
C ILE A 959 -11.32 -27.90 14.41
N TRP A 960 -10.92 -26.79 13.79
CA TRP A 960 -9.51 -26.39 13.73
C TRP A 960 -8.93 -26.16 15.13
N ASN A 961 -9.60 -25.36 15.98
CA ASN A 961 -9.12 -25.03 17.33
C ASN A 961 -8.96 -26.29 18.19
N THR A 962 -9.86 -27.25 18.07
CA THR A 962 -9.82 -28.48 18.86
C THR A 962 -8.69 -29.41 18.42
N VAL A 963 -8.45 -29.55 17.11
CA VAL A 963 -7.35 -30.37 16.57
C VAL A 963 -5.99 -29.73 16.87
N VAL A 964 -5.86 -28.42 16.65
CA VAL A 964 -4.57 -27.71 16.74
C VAL A 964 -4.21 -27.32 18.18
N LEU A 965 -5.17 -26.73 18.92
CA LEU A 965 -4.93 -26.15 20.25
C LEU A 965 -5.36 -27.06 21.42
N GLY A 966 -6.11 -28.13 21.17
CA GLY A 966 -6.68 -28.95 22.25
C GLY A 966 -7.72 -28.18 23.08
N ARG A 967 -8.43 -27.22 22.49
CA ARG A 967 -9.54 -26.53 23.14
C ARG A 967 -10.55 -26.03 22.11
N ALA A 968 -11.83 -26.21 22.38
CA ALA A 968 -12.88 -25.53 21.63
C ALA A 968 -13.00 -24.06 22.08
N SER A 969 -13.54 -23.19 21.23
CA SER A 969 -13.72 -21.77 21.54
C SER A 969 -14.66 -21.53 22.74
N SER A 970 -15.49 -22.54 23.08
CA SER A 970 -16.50 -22.51 24.14
C SER A 970 -16.02 -22.93 25.54
N GLY A 971 -14.72 -23.11 25.78
CA GLY A 971 -14.16 -22.98 27.14
C GLY A 971 -14.02 -24.23 28.02
N THR A 972 -13.74 -25.41 27.46
CA THR A 972 -13.15 -26.52 28.25
C THR A 972 -11.94 -27.08 27.52
N ALA A 973 -10.80 -27.20 28.21
CA ALA A 973 -9.63 -27.89 27.70
C ALA A 973 -10.00 -29.36 27.41
N SER A 974 -9.72 -29.82 26.20
CA SER A 974 -9.81 -31.23 25.82
C SER A 974 -8.43 -31.72 25.38
N GLU A 975 -8.18 -33.01 25.40
CA GLU A 975 -7.02 -33.54 24.69
C GLU A 975 -7.16 -33.20 23.19
N ARG A 976 -6.04 -32.98 22.49
CA ARG A 976 -6.04 -32.88 21.02
C ARG A 976 -6.70 -34.13 20.46
N MET A 977 -7.61 -33.96 19.50
CA MET A 977 -8.35 -35.06 18.90
C MET A 977 -8.09 -35.16 17.39
N SER A 978 -8.42 -36.32 16.80
CA SER A 978 -8.36 -36.49 15.35
C SER A 978 -9.38 -35.59 14.65
N VAL A 979 -9.07 -35.21 13.41
CA VAL A 979 -9.96 -34.41 12.55
C VAL A 979 -11.36 -35.04 12.46
N SER A 980 -11.45 -36.36 12.24
CA SER A 980 -12.73 -37.07 12.16
C SER A 980 -13.56 -36.94 13.44
N ASN A 981 -12.94 -37.07 14.62
CA ASN A 981 -13.64 -36.94 15.89
C ASN A 981 -14.11 -35.50 16.13
N ALA A 982 -13.29 -34.51 15.77
CA ALA A 982 -13.65 -33.09 15.87
C ALA A 982 -14.82 -32.75 14.95
N VAL A 983 -14.83 -33.30 13.72
CA VAL A 983 -15.95 -33.18 12.78
C VAL A 983 -17.23 -33.76 13.36
N ASP A 984 -17.19 -34.95 13.97
CA ASP A 984 -18.38 -35.60 14.54
C ASP A 984 -19.01 -34.79 15.68
N LEU A 985 -18.16 -34.27 16.55
CA LEU A 985 -18.60 -33.50 17.70
C LEU A 985 -19.27 -32.19 17.26
N ASN A 986 -18.65 -31.49 16.31
CA ASN A 986 -19.17 -30.22 15.81
C ASN A 986 -20.37 -30.42 14.88
N LYS A 987 -20.46 -31.52 14.13
CA LYS A 987 -21.58 -31.83 13.24
C LYS A 987 -22.92 -31.77 13.97
N VAL A 988 -23.01 -32.36 15.17
CA VAL A 988 -24.26 -32.35 15.96
C VAL A 988 -24.71 -30.93 16.31
N ILE A 989 -23.77 -30.02 16.59
CA ILE A 989 -24.06 -28.63 16.96
C ILE A 989 -24.46 -27.84 15.72
N ILE A 990 -23.69 -27.98 14.64
CA ILE A 990 -23.92 -27.26 13.39
C ILE A 990 -25.24 -27.69 12.75
N ASP A 991 -25.48 -29.00 12.61
CA ASP A 991 -26.70 -29.53 12.01
C ASP A 991 -27.94 -29.08 12.79
N ARG A 992 -27.88 -29.09 14.13
CA ARG A 992 -28.99 -28.62 14.98
C ARG A 992 -29.34 -27.16 14.70
N GLU A 993 -28.34 -26.30 14.56
CA GLU A 993 -28.58 -24.88 14.29
C GLU A 993 -29.05 -24.64 12.85
N ILE A 994 -28.46 -25.32 11.86
CA ILE A 994 -28.93 -25.27 10.45
C ILE A 994 -30.39 -25.70 10.39
N GLN A 995 -30.74 -26.85 10.96
CA GLN A 995 -32.10 -27.38 10.96
C GLN A 995 -33.08 -26.45 11.68
N ARG A 996 -32.70 -25.88 12.82
CA ARG A 996 -33.51 -24.89 13.54
C ARG A 996 -33.76 -23.64 12.69
N LYS A 997 -32.74 -23.15 11.98
CA LYS A 997 -32.87 -22.00 11.08
C LYS A 997 -33.69 -22.35 9.84
N MET A 998 -33.52 -23.54 9.28
CA MET A 998 -34.35 -24.04 8.19
C MET A 998 -35.82 -24.14 8.62
N GLU A 999 -36.12 -24.60 9.84
CA GLU A 999 -37.47 -24.61 10.41
C GLU A 999 -38.05 -23.19 10.59
N GLU A 1000 -37.25 -22.24 11.08
CA GLU A 1000 -37.64 -20.82 11.18
C GLU A 1000 -38.12 -20.24 9.84
N PHE A 1001 -37.55 -20.71 8.73
CA PHE A 1001 -37.92 -20.32 7.37
C PHE A 1001 -38.82 -21.33 6.64
N GLY A 1002 -39.32 -22.35 7.33
CA GLY A 1002 -40.31 -23.31 6.80
C GLY A 1002 -39.77 -24.35 5.82
N TYR A 1003 -38.46 -24.62 5.82
CA TYR A 1003 -37.80 -25.62 4.99
C TYR A 1003 -37.62 -26.98 5.67
N TYR A 1004 -37.72 -27.05 7.00
CA TYR A 1004 -37.47 -28.26 7.78
C TYR A 1004 -38.43 -28.36 8.97
N ASP A 1005 -38.78 -29.57 9.39
CA ASP A 1005 -39.54 -29.84 10.62
C ASP A 1005 -38.67 -30.66 11.57
N THR A 1006 -38.24 -30.04 12.68
CA THR A 1006 -37.35 -30.68 13.65
C THR A 1006 -38.06 -31.74 14.50
N THR A 1007 -39.39 -31.79 14.51
CA THR A 1007 -40.16 -32.81 15.23
C THR A 1007 -40.24 -34.12 14.45
N THR A 1008 -40.31 -34.04 13.12
CA THR A 1008 -40.36 -35.20 12.22
C THR A 1008 -39.03 -35.54 11.57
N ASN A 1009 -38.03 -34.65 11.68
CA ASN A 1009 -36.73 -34.72 10.99
C ASN A 1009 -36.88 -34.86 9.47
N GLN A 1010 -37.80 -34.09 8.88
CA GLN A 1010 -38.05 -34.10 7.44
C GLN A 1010 -38.05 -32.69 6.87
N GLY A 1011 -37.56 -32.56 5.63
CA GLY A 1011 -37.72 -31.34 4.85
C GLY A 1011 -39.19 -31.09 4.53
N THR A 1012 -39.68 -29.90 4.85
CA THR A 1012 -41.06 -29.48 4.56
C THR A 1012 -41.21 -28.85 3.18
N ARG A 1013 -40.10 -28.31 2.66
CA ARG A 1013 -39.97 -27.73 1.31
C ARG A 1013 -38.53 -27.89 0.83
N GLU A 1014 -38.35 -28.16 -0.45
CA GLU A 1014 -37.03 -28.26 -1.08
C GLU A 1014 -36.22 -26.95 -0.96
N TYR A 1015 -34.99 -27.07 -0.46
CA TYR A 1015 -33.97 -26.03 -0.55
C TYR A 1015 -33.00 -26.38 -1.69
N LYS A 1016 -32.95 -25.53 -2.72
CA LYS A 1016 -32.16 -25.81 -3.93
C LYS A 1016 -30.71 -25.39 -3.73
N ILE A 1017 -29.84 -26.39 -3.61
CA ILE A 1017 -28.39 -26.22 -3.71
C ILE A 1017 -27.97 -26.30 -5.17
N ARG A 1018 -27.14 -25.36 -5.60
CA ARG A 1018 -26.53 -25.32 -6.93
C ARG A 1018 -25.02 -25.31 -6.81
N SER A 1019 -24.37 -25.76 -7.86
CA SER A 1019 -22.92 -25.79 -7.95
C SER A 1019 -22.42 -24.63 -8.82
N TYR A 1020 -21.11 -24.42 -8.76
CA TYR A 1020 -20.43 -23.46 -9.62
C TYR A 1020 -20.64 -23.77 -11.12
N GLU A 1021 -20.65 -25.07 -11.50
CA GLU A 1021 -20.90 -25.51 -12.87
C GLU A 1021 -22.30 -25.10 -13.37
N TRP A 1022 -23.30 -25.02 -12.49
CA TRP A 1022 -24.63 -24.54 -12.87
C TRP A 1022 -24.60 -23.08 -13.31
N ILE A 1023 -23.80 -22.22 -12.64
CA ILE A 1023 -23.65 -20.81 -13.04
C ILE A 1023 -22.91 -20.73 -14.39
N LEU A 1024 -21.86 -21.51 -14.57
CA LEU A 1024 -21.13 -21.57 -15.85
C LEU A 1024 -22.02 -22.02 -17.00
N GLU A 1025 -22.89 -23.01 -16.77
CA GLU A 1025 -23.87 -23.47 -17.76
C GLU A 1025 -24.82 -22.33 -18.14
N CYS A 1026 -25.35 -21.58 -17.18
CA CYS A 1026 -26.20 -20.42 -17.45
C CYS A 1026 -25.49 -19.33 -18.28
N ILE A 1027 -24.24 -18.99 -17.94
CA ILE A 1027 -23.45 -18.02 -18.70
C ILE A 1027 -23.15 -18.53 -20.11
N SER A 1028 -22.78 -19.81 -20.24
CA SER A 1028 -22.51 -20.45 -21.52
C SER A 1028 -23.74 -20.45 -22.43
N ASN A 1029 -24.91 -20.80 -21.90
CA ASN A 1029 -26.15 -20.80 -22.66
C ASN A 1029 -26.55 -19.40 -23.11
N TYR A 1030 -26.37 -18.39 -22.26
CA TYR A 1030 -26.55 -16.99 -22.63
C TYR A 1030 -25.66 -16.60 -23.80
N ASN A 1031 -24.35 -16.86 -23.70
CA ASN A 1031 -23.36 -16.54 -24.72
C ASN A 1031 -23.63 -17.24 -26.06
N ASN A 1032 -24.24 -18.42 -26.03
CA ASN A 1032 -24.63 -19.18 -27.21
C ASN A 1032 -26.04 -18.83 -27.74
N HIS A 1033 -26.69 -17.80 -27.18
CA HIS A 1033 -28.06 -17.38 -27.52
C HIS A 1033 -29.09 -18.52 -27.40
N ILE A 1034 -28.87 -19.45 -26.47
CA ILE A 1034 -29.80 -20.54 -26.18
C ILE A 1034 -30.93 -19.96 -25.31
N THR A 1035 -32.16 -20.07 -25.81
CA THR A 1035 -33.36 -19.45 -25.20
C THR A 1035 -34.42 -20.49 -24.79
N THR A 1036 -34.10 -21.78 -24.80
CA THR A 1036 -35.09 -22.87 -24.59
C THR A 1036 -34.60 -24.01 -23.70
N GLY A 1037 -35.19 -24.15 -22.50
CA GLY A 1037 -34.85 -25.21 -21.56
C GLY A 1037 -35.55 -25.08 -20.19
N ASN A 1038 -36.04 -26.24 -19.71
CA ASN A 1038 -36.82 -26.51 -18.49
C ASN A 1038 -37.97 -25.52 -18.11
N PRO A 1039 -39.25 -25.85 -18.38
CA PRO A 1039 -40.41 -25.02 -18.01
C PRO A 1039 -40.64 -24.85 -16.49
N ASN A 1040 -39.76 -25.38 -15.64
CA ASN A 1040 -39.80 -25.23 -14.17
C ASN A 1040 -38.75 -24.23 -13.61
N SER A 1041 -37.96 -23.56 -14.45
CA SER A 1041 -36.87 -22.66 -14.05
C SER A 1041 -36.87 -21.38 -14.90
N ASN A 1042 -37.47 -20.30 -14.39
CA ASN A 1042 -37.62 -19.03 -15.12
C ASN A 1042 -36.41 -18.08 -15.02
N SER A 1043 -35.24 -18.50 -14.56
CA SER A 1043 -34.17 -17.56 -14.12
C SER A 1043 -32.75 -17.87 -14.61
N CYS A 1044 -32.56 -18.91 -15.41
CA CYS A 1044 -31.32 -19.22 -16.13
C CYS A 1044 -31.71 -19.46 -17.60
N PRO A 1045 -31.01 -18.89 -18.59
CA PRO A 1045 -31.17 -19.29 -19.98
C PRO A 1045 -30.68 -20.73 -20.05
N ILE A 1046 -31.60 -21.68 -19.91
CA ILE A 1046 -31.38 -23.08 -20.24
C ILE A 1046 -32.05 -23.28 -21.58
#